data_AF-A0A8C4IIE2-F1
#
_entry.id   AF-A0A8C4IIE2-F1
#
_cell.length_a   1.000
_cell.length_b   1.000
_cell.length_c   1.000
_cell.angle_alpha   90.00
_cell.angle_beta   90.00
_cell.angle_gamma   90.00
#
_symmetry.space_group_name_H-M   'P 1'
#
loop_
_entity.id
_entity.type
_entity.pdbx_description
1 polymer ?
#
loop_
_entity_poly.entity_id
_entity_poly.type
_entity_poly.pdbx_seq_one_letter_code
_entity_poly.pdbx_strand_id
1 'polypeptide(L)'
;MHAGSREIKVKRVSSRKRSRDNLKSHLTPVRKRGGGGGGGCSINWRFSIMADIPAAEFCSDSEDLFGDYDSILEDSSFLAKLDDAEQTERQRDVRPSAADQPDFTSLRPPKDAVWKQSCEDFLTDSILDALGDEPLEELPPSQQQFQEQVENAKRSRLQDGDKTSTPLRDAGGKSAAGNVEDKSKRPARARRSVTEQLKRTMVSNAASPSSISRTVVLKEAVVSEEISVAMQAMETVSAETTDLGPFFGLPTKVKDLMYKLRGIKTLYDWQETCLNLDCVQQRKNLIYSLPTSGGKTLVAEILILRELLCRKKDCLFILPYISLVQEKVRGLASFGLELDFMVEEYAGSKGRFPPVKRRNKASLYIATIEKAHSLVNSLIESGRVDNLGLVVVDELHMLGDGSRGAVIEMTLAKVLYTSKSTQIIGMSATLGNIRDLQMFLRAENYTNDFRPVQLKEFVKLRDTIYEVDPKEEDCFRFSRLLNFKYSSGMQKLDPDHIIALVTEVIPAHSCLVFCPTKKNCENVAGMICKYLKEDFLRHREAEKAILLRELRDTGNGSVCPVLRRTVPYGLAYHHSGLTSEERKLVEEAYSSGVLCLLTCTSTLAAGINLPARRVILRSPYVATDFLKRSQYKQMVGRAGRAGIDTEGESILILQDKDRNMAQTLVCSPMENCYSNLLLHDGKGLLSLILSLIGLNITTSPDQLRDFLCGTLLYVQQRQLCVDKSLREAVQRSVDLLRDKDLITVTEDSHGQTLQVTALGKATYKGSVDLTYSGVLYRDLSKGLEGLLLNSCLHLVYLVTPYDMITQCKPDWMTYYRQFTLLSAAEQKMSAAVGVPESFIARKAAGQTVKKSVNLEVVGRLYLALVLFTLLKETDLWSVADKFQLSRGFIQSLLSSSSAFCSCVLHFTEELEEFWPFRALLKELTRRLSYCVKAELVPLMEVAGVMEVRAKQLYNAGYKTLTHLANADPAILSETIENLFRKQADQIVASAKMLVNEKAAALQEEVDELLTAPSDLPTAPQPN
;
A
#
# COMPACT_ATOMS: atom_id res chain seq x y z
N MET A 1 1.45 -51.78 -51.31
CA MET A 1 0.58 -52.91 -51.73
C MET A 1 -0.89 -52.50 -51.57
N HIS A 2 -1.85 -53.37 -51.93
CA HIS A 2 -3.22 -52.96 -52.31
C HIS A 2 -4.24 -52.77 -51.16
N ALA A 3 -5.09 -51.75 -51.36
CA ALA A 3 -6.56 -51.73 -51.23
C ALA A 3 -7.28 -52.05 -49.89
N GLY A 4 -8.45 -51.42 -49.70
CA GLY A 4 -9.40 -51.73 -48.62
C GLY A 4 -10.45 -50.64 -48.40
N SER A 5 -11.55 -50.63 -49.18
CA SER A 5 -12.59 -49.58 -49.12
C SER A 5 -14.01 -50.14 -49.11
N ARG A 6 -14.89 -49.63 -48.23
CA ARG A 6 -16.32 -49.29 -48.48
C ARG A 6 -17.15 -49.04 -47.19
N GLU A 7 -17.47 -47.77 -46.96
CA GLU A 7 -18.84 -47.19 -46.93
C GLU A 7 -20.06 -48.15 -46.91
N ILE A 8 -21.12 -47.87 -46.10
CA ILE A 8 -22.54 -47.67 -46.54
C ILE A 8 -23.61 -47.61 -45.39
N LYS A 9 -24.44 -46.55 -45.42
CA LYS A 9 -25.85 -46.35 -44.92
C LYS A 9 -26.29 -46.76 -43.50
N VAL A 10 -27.02 -45.83 -42.87
CA VAL A 10 -28.14 -46.09 -41.92
C VAL A 10 -29.41 -45.40 -42.45
N LYS A 11 -30.62 -45.97 -42.26
CA LYS A 11 -31.89 -45.40 -42.74
C LYS A 11 -33.03 -45.58 -41.72
N ARG A 12 -33.94 -44.59 -41.63
CA ARG A 12 -35.01 -44.45 -40.62
C ARG A 12 -36.18 -45.44 -40.76
N VAL A 13 -36.73 -45.91 -39.63
CA VAL A 13 -38.17 -46.18 -39.36
C VAL A 13 -38.38 -45.88 -37.85
N SER A 14 -39.32 -45.08 -37.29
CA SER A 14 -40.80 -44.97 -37.35
C SER A 14 -41.55 -46.13 -36.63
N SER A 15 -42.68 -45.98 -35.92
CA SER A 15 -43.47 -44.79 -35.50
C SER A 15 -44.62 -45.11 -34.51
N ARG A 16 -45.26 -44.06 -33.94
CA ARG A 16 -46.70 -43.92 -33.53
C ARG A 16 -47.35 -44.83 -32.45
N LYS A 17 -47.98 -44.19 -31.44
CA LYS A 17 -49.45 -43.97 -31.24
C LYS A 17 -49.70 -43.03 -30.02
N ARG A 18 -50.61 -42.03 -30.09
CA ARG A 18 -52.02 -41.95 -29.61
C ARG A 18 -52.23 -42.31 -28.11
N SER A 19 -53.08 -41.68 -27.29
CA SER A 19 -54.23 -40.73 -27.46
C SER A 19 -54.23 -39.72 -26.27
N ARG A 20 -54.57 -38.42 -26.36
CA ARG A 20 -55.83 -37.72 -26.73
C ARG A 20 -56.97 -37.86 -25.68
N ASP A 21 -57.29 -36.79 -24.93
CA ASP A 21 -58.55 -36.01 -25.08
C ASP A 21 -58.79 -34.84 -24.06
N ASN A 22 -59.25 -33.71 -24.59
CA ASN A 22 -60.36 -32.82 -24.13
C ASN A 22 -60.41 -32.01 -22.80
N LEU A 23 -60.54 -30.68 -23.02
CA LEU A 23 -61.62 -29.75 -22.57
C LEU A 23 -61.48 -28.82 -21.33
N LYS A 24 -61.28 -27.53 -21.67
CA LYS A 24 -62.15 -26.35 -21.39
C LYS A 24 -62.21 -25.64 -20.00
N SER A 25 -61.97 -24.31 -20.11
CA SER A 25 -62.67 -23.17 -19.48
C SER A 25 -62.58 -22.98 -17.94
N HIS A 26 -62.75 -21.78 -17.36
CA HIS A 26 -63.37 -20.53 -17.84
C HIS A 26 -62.59 -19.23 -17.54
N LEU A 27 -62.67 -18.32 -18.53
CA LEU A 27 -62.97 -16.87 -18.44
C LEU A 27 -62.29 -15.90 -17.42
N THR A 28 -61.74 -14.85 -18.05
CA THR A 28 -61.93 -13.39 -17.79
C THR A 28 -60.95 -12.57 -16.91
N PRO A 29 -60.71 -11.28 -17.27
CA PRO A 29 -59.53 -10.49 -16.85
C PRO A 29 -59.89 -9.02 -16.47
N VAL A 30 -59.11 -8.01 -16.91
CA VAL A 30 -59.47 -6.56 -17.05
C VAL A 30 -59.44 -5.75 -15.73
N ARG A 31 -59.01 -4.46 -15.63
CA ARG A 31 -59.02 -3.25 -16.52
C ARG A 31 -57.64 -2.56 -16.55
N LYS A 32 -57.10 -2.02 -17.67
CA LYS A 32 -57.42 -0.77 -18.43
C LYS A 32 -57.36 0.51 -17.55
N ARG A 33 -56.74 1.64 -17.95
CA ARG A 33 -56.33 2.23 -19.26
C ARG A 33 -54.91 2.87 -19.15
N GLY A 34 -54.19 3.33 -20.18
CA GLY A 34 -54.40 3.33 -21.65
C GLY A 34 -54.40 4.73 -22.30
N GLY A 35 -53.51 4.99 -23.27
CA GLY A 35 -53.45 6.21 -24.11
C GLY A 35 -52.10 6.39 -24.81
N GLY A 36 -52.04 6.24 -26.15
CA GLY A 36 -50.79 6.20 -26.95
C GLY A 36 -50.39 7.51 -27.67
N GLY A 37 -49.31 7.48 -28.48
CA GLY A 37 -48.64 8.71 -28.95
C GLY A 37 -47.87 8.73 -30.29
N GLY A 38 -48.04 7.78 -31.23
CA GLY A 38 -47.83 7.99 -32.69
C GLY A 38 -46.40 7.97 -33.32
N GLY A 39 -46.33 7.41 -34.55
CA GLY A 39 -45.18 7.43 -35.49
C GLY A 39 -44.05 6.42 -35.16
N GLY A 40 -43.41 5.69 -36.09
CA GLY A 40 -43.47 5.58 -37.57
C GLY A 40 -42.05 5.18 -38.08
N CYS A 41 -41.80 4.37 -39.12
CA CYS A 41 -42.64 3.70 -40.12
C CYS A 41 -41.92 2.45 -40.72
N SER A 42 -42.68 1.47 -41.22
CA SER A 42 -42.33 0.45 -42.23
C SER A 42 -41.01 -0.36 -42.17
N ILE A 43 -41.10 -1.65 -41.80
CA ILE A 43 -40.26 -2.75 -42.32
C ILE A 43 -41.19 -3.91 -42.73
N ASN A 44 -40.85 -4.69 -43.76
CA ASN A 44 -41.68 -5.82 -44.20
C ASN A 44 -40.86 -6.92 -44.91
N TRP A 45 -40.98 -8.18 -44.45
CA TRP A 45 -40.56 -9.44 -45.12
C TRP A 45 -39.04 -9.69 -45.35
N ARG A 46 -38.48 -10.91 -45.19
CA ARG A 46 -39.03 -12.26 -44.94
C ARG A 46 -38.01 -13.23 -44.29
N PHE A 47 -38.53 -14.11 -43.42
CA PHE A 47 -38.05 -15.45 -42.99
C PHE A 47 -36.61 -15.71 -42.45
N SER A 48 -36.60 -16.45 -41.33
CA SER A 48 -35.46 -17.13 -40.71
C SER A 48 -35.61 -18.66 -40.84
N ILE A 49 -34.50 -19.40 -40.78
CA ILE A 49 -34.45 -20.77 -40.21
C ILE A 49 -33.29 -20.83 -39.19
N MET A 50 -33.56 -21.48 -38.06
CA MET A 50 -32.83 -21.43 -36.79
C MET A 50 -31.47 -22.15 -36.76
N ALA A 51 -30.60 -21.68 -35.87
CA ALA A 51 -29.67 -22.51 -35.09
C ALA A 51 -29.39 -21.81 -33.74
N ASP A 52 -30.20 -22.10 -32.71
CA ASP A 52 -30.18 -21.36 -31.44
C ASP A 52 -29.28 -22.02 -30.37
N ILE A 53 -28.17 -21.36 -30.00
CA ILE A 53 -27.59 -21.38 -28.65
C ILE A 53 -27.05 -19.97 -28.36
N PRO A 54 -27.69 -19.14 -27.50
CA PRO A 54 -27.14 -17.84 -27.12
C PRO A 54 -25.92 -17.98 -26.22
N ALA A 55 -24.87 -17.22 -26.50
CA ALA A 55 -23.82 -16.95 -25.52
C ALA A 55 -24.37 -16.00 -24.44
N ALA A 56 -23.98 -16.21 -23.18
CA ALA A 56 -24.31 -15.27 -22.11
C ALA A 56 -23.39 -14.04 -22.19
N GLU A 57 -23.97 -12.85 -22.16
CA GLU A 57 -23.22 -11.59 -22.11
C GLU A 57 -22.59 -11.43 -20.72
N PHE A 58 -21.27 -11.64 -20.62
CA PHE A 58 -20.51 -11.34 -19.41
C PHE A 58 -20.28 -9.83 -19.32
N CYS A 59 -21.17 -9.13 -18.60
CA CYS A 59 -20.85 -7.81 -18.07
C CYS A 59 -19.75 -7.94 -17.02
N SER A 60 -18.59 -7.34 -17.28
CA SER A 60 -17.38 -7.42 -16.45
C SER A 60 -16.84 -6.01 -16.19
N ASP A 61 -17.64 -5.19 -15.52
CA ASP A 61 -17.21 -3.87 -15.04
C ASP A 61 -16.32 -4.02 -13.79
N SER A 62 -15.30 -3.16 -13.67
CA SER A 62 -14.44 -2.99 -12.48
C SER A 62 -13.77 -4.25 -11.90
N GLU A 63 -12.63 -4.68 -12.48
CA GLU A 63 -11.63 -5.49 -11.75
C GLU A 63 -10.57 -4.58 -11.09
N ASP A 64 -10.95 -3.72 -10.15
CA ASP A 64 -9.99 -3.03 -9.27
C ASP A 64 -9.98 -3.72 -7.89
N LEU A 65 -9.16 -4.78 -7.79
CA LEU A 65 -9.26 -5.90 -6.84
C LEU A 65 -9.20 -5.55 -5.33
N PHE A 66 -9.04 -4.27 -4.99
CA PHE A 66 -8.93 -3.76 -3.62
C PHE A 66 -9.83 -2.54 -3.32
N GLY A 67 -10.57 -2.00 -4.30
CA GLY A 67 -11.42 -0.81 -4.14
C GLY A 67 -12.92 -1.09 -3.96
N ASP A 68 -13.50 -1.93 -4.82
CA ASP A 68 -14.91 -1.79 -5.20
C ASP A 68 -15.91 -2.66 -4.41
N TYR A 69 -16.09 -2.37 -3.10
CA TYR A 69 -17.07 -3.09 -2.28
C TYR A 69 -17.85 -2.19 -1.32
N ASP A 70 -19.09 -1.81 -1.69
CA ASP A 70 -20.32 -1.87 -0.86
C ASP A 70 -21.51 -1.19 -1.59
N SER A 71 -22.31 -1.94 -2.38
CA SER A 71 -23.38 -1.38 -3.23
C SER A 71 -24.75 -2.10 -3.17
N ILE A 72 -25.12 -2.72 -2.05
CA ILE A 72 -26.44 -3.36 -1.87
C ILE A 72 -27.28 -2.62 -0.80
N LEU A 73 -28.05 -1.61 -1.24
CA LEU A 73 -29.13 -0.97 -0.47
C LEU A 73 -30.33 -0.65 -1.37
N GLU A 74 -30.80 -1.65 -2.11
CA GLU A 74 -32.10 -1.63 -2.80
C GLU A 74 -33.05 -2.68 -2.21
N ASP A 75 -33.51 -2.45 -0.97
CA ASP A 75 -34.82 -2.96 -0.50
C ASP A 75 -35.25 -2.28 0.83
N SER A 76 -35.59 -0.98 0.76
CA SER A 76 -35.99 -0.15 1.91
C SER A 76 -37.39 -0.45 2.48
N SER A 77 -37.81 -1.71 2.43
CA SER A 77 -39.16 -2.20 2.77
C SER A 77 -39.22 -2.99 4.09
N PHE A 78 -38.09 -3.52 4.55
CA PHE A 78 -38.01 -4.35 5.76
C PHE A 78 -37.54 -3.59 7.01
N LEU A 79 -36.55 -2.70 6.89
CA LEU A 79 -35.99 -1.95 8.03
C LEU A 79 -37.03 -1.02 8.69
N ALA A 80 -37.87 -0.35 7.91
CA ALA A 80 -38.94 0.51 8.44
C ALA A 80 -39.92 -0.25 9.36
N LYS A 81 -40.09 -1.57 9.16
CA LYS A 81 -40.97 -2.42 10.00
C LYS A 81 -40.28 -2.95 11.25
N LEU A 82 -38.96 -2.81 11.35
CA LEU A 82 -38.18 -3.10 12.55
C LEU A 82 -38.09 -1.85 13.45
N ASP A 83 -37.88 -0.67 12.87
CA ASP A 83 -37.95 0.62 13.60
C ASP A 83 -39.33 0.83 14.25
N ASP A 84 -40.43 0.59 13.52
CA ASP A 84 -41.79 0.68 14.07
C ASP A 84 -42.00 -0.27 15.27
N ALA A 85 -41.40 -1.47 15.23
CA ALA A 85 -41.50 -2.44 16.32
C ALA A 85 -40.69 -1.98 17.55
N GLU A 86 -39.45 -1.54 17.36
CA GLU A 86 -38.57 -1.10 18.45
C GLU A 86 -39.07 0.20 19.12
N GLN A 87 -39.66 1.12 18.34
CA GLN A 87 -40.33 2.31 18.89
C GLN A 87 -41.61 1.96 19.66
N THR A 88 -42.31 0.88 19.31
CA THR A 88 -43.52 0.44 20.03
C THR A 88 -43.21 -0.14 21.40
N GLU A 89 -42.05 -0.79 21.59
CA GLU A 89 -41.60 -1.23 22.93
C GLU A 89 -41.08 -0.05 23.76
N ARG A 90 -40.24 0.82 23.17
CA ARG A 90 -39.67 2.01 23.85
C ARG A 90 -40.70 3.08 24.27
N GLN A 91 -41.98 2.96 23.87
CA GLN A 91 -43.08 3.82 24.32
C GLN A 91 -43.96 3.23 25.43
N ARG A 92 -43.66 2.01 25.92
CA ARG A 92 -44.41 1.41 27.05
C ARG A 92 -43.87 1.79 28.42
N ASP A 93 -42.59 2.09 28.52
CA ASP A 93 -42.00 2.68 29.72
C ASP A 93 -42.08 4.21 29.70
N VAL A 94 -42.19 4.80 30.90
CA VAL A 94 -42.25 6.25 31.17
C VAL A 94 -43.52 6.97 30.68
N ARG A 95 -44.62 6.81 31.43
CA ARG A 95 -45.48 7.96 31.81
C ARG A 95 -45.98 7.83 33.27
N PRO A 96 -45.93 8.91 34.08
CA PRO A 96 -46.47 8.92 35.44
C PRO A 96 -47.92 9.44 35.49
N SER A 97 -48.69 8.95 36.47
CA SER A 97 -49.90 9.62 36.97
C SER A 97 -50.05 9.32 38.47
N ALA A 98 -50.40 10.34 39.25
CA ALA A 98 -50.55 10.23 40.70
C ALA A 98 -52.02 10.34 41.11
N ALA A 99 -52.45 9.49 42.05
CA ALA A 99 -53.56 9.76 42.97
C ALA A 99 -53.45 8.84 44.20
N ASP A 100 -54.04 9.29 45.31
CA ASP A 100 -54.57 8.56 46.45
C ASP A 100 -53.62 7.70 47.35
N GLN A 101 -53.32 8.30 48.49
CA GLN A 101 -53.02 7.69 49.80
C GLN A 101 -54.25 6.91 50.36
N PRO A 102 -54.14 6.04 51.42
CA PRO A 102 -53.29 6.28 52.59
C PRO A 102 -52.69 5.10 53.41
N ASP A 103 -51.64 5.46 54.16
CA ASP A 103 -51.37 5.17 55.58
C ASP A 103 -50.76 3.87 56.20
N PHE A 104 -50.12 4.14 57.35
CA PHE A 104 -49.75 3.30 58.52
C PHE A 104 -48.81 2.07 58.42
N THR A 105 -47.50 2.37 58.46
CA THR A 105 -46.49 1.88 59.45
C THR A 105 -46.20 0.37 59.71
N SER A 106 -44.88 0.10 59.79
CA SER A 106 -44.15 -0.67 60.84
C SER A 106 -43.64 -2.11 60.60
N LEU A 107 -42.60 -2.44 61.39
CA LEU A 107 -42.00 -3.76 61.71
C LEU A 107 -41.01 -4.44 60.72
N ARG A 108 -40.11 -5.25 61.32
CA ARG A 108 -39.05 -6.11 60.74
C ARG A 108 -39.14 -7.50 61.41
N PRO A 109 -38.50 -8.59 60.90
CA PRO A 109 -38.35 -9.06 59.52
C PRO A 109 -39.19 -10.36 59.34
N PRO A 110 -38.77 -11.66 59.49
CA PRO A 110 -37.47 -12.35 59.41
C PRO A 110 -37.36 -13.54 58.39
N LYS A 111 -36.10 -13.87 58.02
CA LYS A 111 -35.53 -15.20 57.65
C LYS A 111 -36.13 -16.13 56.57
N ASP A 112 -35.24 -16.49 55.64
CA ASP A 112 -34.92 -17.83 55.10
C ASP A 112 -35.99 -18.67 54.34
N ALA A 113 -36.04 -18.55 53.00
CA ALA A 113 -36.37 -19.65 52.08
C ALA A 113 -35.85 -19.39 50.63
N VAL A 114 -35.53 -20.47 49.89
CA VAL A 114 -34.82 -20.45 48.59
C VAL A 114 -35.76 -20.73 47.40
N TRP A 115 -35.72 -19.90 46.33
CA TRP A 115 -35.38 -20.37 44.97
C TRP A 115 -35.21 -19.29 43.87
N LYS A 116 -34.15 -19.50 43.08
CA LYS A 116 -33.82 -19.05 41.70
C LYS A 116 -34.89 -18.29 40.89
N GLN A 117 -34.50 -17.13 40.33
CA GLN A 117 -34.44 -16.98 38.86
C GLN A 117 -33.41 -15.90 38.41
N SER A 118 -32.85 -16.09 37.21
CA SER A 118 -32.05 -15.19 36.34
C SER A 118 -31.60 -13.80 36.85
N CYS A 119 -30.29 -13.57 36.82
CA CYS A 119 -29.69 -12.25 36.57
C CYS A 119 -28.89 -12.32 35.25
N GLU A 120 -29.07 -11.33 34.38
CA GLU A 120 -28.12 -10.96 33.33
C GLU A 120 -27.44 -9.62 33.73
N ASP A 121 -26.41 -9.20 32.99
CA ASP A 121 -25.80 -7.86 33.02
C ASP A 121 -25.27 -7.31 34.36
N PHE A 122 -24.35 -8.03 35.04
CA PHE A 122 -23.48 -7.41 36.07
C PHE A 122 -22.07 -8.06 36.26
N LEU A 123 -21.41 -8.50 35.18
CA LEU A 123 -20.02 -9.00 35.22
C LEU A 123 -19.18 -8.58 33.99
N THR A 124 -18.65 -7.35 34.00
CA THR A 124 -17.51 -6.97 33.13
C THR A 124 -16.61 -5.87 33.70
N ASP A 125 -17.15 -4.90 34.46
CA ASP A 125 -16.38 -3.72 34.86
C ASP A 125 -15.45 -3.94 36.08
N SER A 126 -15.77 -4.93 36.94
CA SER A 126 -15.06 -5.21 38.21
C SER A 126 -13.64 -5.76 38.11
N ILE A 127 -12.97 -5.62 36.94
CA ILE A 127 -11.57 -5.98 36.70
C ILE A 127 -10.70 -4.75 36.36
N LEU A 128 -11.30 -3.58 36.09
CA LEU A 128 -10.57 -2.39 35.63
C LEU A 128 -10.25 -1.37 36.74
N ASP A 129 -10.99 -1.34 37.85
CA ASP A 129 -10.83 -0.33 38.92
C ASP A 129 -9.80 -0.71 40.01
N ALA A 130 -9.00 -1.76 39.80
CA ALA A 130 -8.09 -2.33 40.82
C ALA A 130 -6.67 -1.73 40.84
N LEU A 131 -6.44 -0.59 40.17
CA LEU A 131 -5.14 0.12 40.13
C LEU A 131 -5.34 1.64 40.25
N GLY A 132 -5.68 2.11 41.45
CA GLY A 132 -5.61 3.53 41.84
C GLY A 132 -4.26 3.88 42.48
N ASP A 133 -3.93 5.17 42.52
CA ASP A 133 -2.63 5.66 42.99
C ASP A 133 -2.36 5.41 44.49
N GLU A 134 -1.20 4.82 44.79
CA GLU A 134 -0.56 4.84 46.12
C GLU A 134 0.61 5.85 46.11
N PRO A 135 0.83 6.64 47.19
CA PRO A 135 1.84 7.69 47.21
C PRO A 135 3.27 7.18 47.43
N LEU A 136 4.24 7.98 46.98
CA LEU A 136 5.68 7.74 47.05
C LEU A 136 6.18 7.30 48.45
N GLU A 137 6.67 6.06 48.57
CA GLU A 137 7.55 5.64 49.67
C GLU A 137 8.97 6.21 49.50
N GLU A 138 9.70 6.33 50.62
CA GLU A 138 10.98 7.05 50.69
C GLU A 138 12.17 6.24 50.12
N LEU A 139 13.11 6.94 49.47
CA LEU A 139 14.31 6.31 48.90
C LEU A 139 15.29 5.81 49.99
N PRO A 140 15.98 4.67 49.79
CA PRO A 140 16.90 4.12 50.78
C PRO A 140 18.04 5.08 51.19
N PRO A 141 18.54 5.01 52.45
CA PRO A 141 19.59 5.91 52.96
C PRO A 141 20.89 5.92 52.14
N SER A 142 21.19 4.86 51.40
CA SER A 142 22.35 4.76 50.52
C SER A 142 22.29 5.69 49.30
N GLN A 143 21.11 6.17 48.89
CA GLN A 143 20.98 7.15 47.79
C GLN A 143 21.02 8.60 48.28
N GLN A 144 20.57 8.87 49.51
CA GLN A 144 20.64 10.22 50.10
C GLN A 144 22.10 10.68 50.27
N GLN A 145 22.98 9.80 50.75
CA GLN A 145 24.42 10.11 50.89
C GLN A 145 25.11 10.46 49.56
N PHE A 146 24.65 9.91 48.43
CA PHE A 146 25.20 10.25 47.12
C PHE A 146 24.78 11.67 46.68
N GLN A 147 23.54 12.07 46.97
CA GLN A 147 23.07 13.43 46.69
C GLN A 147 23.78 14.48 47.56
N GLU A 148 24.02 14.20 48.86
CA GLU A 148 24.80 15.08 49.73
C GLU A 148 26.25 15.28 49.24
N GLN A 149 26.89 14.23 48.72
CA GLN A 149 28.24 14.36 48.15
C GLN A 149 28.26 15.21 46.87
N VAL A 150 27.23 15.11 46.02
CA VAL A 150 27.09 15.90 44.79
C VAL A 150 26.71 17.37 45.06
N GLU A 151 25.91 17.65 46.10
CA GLU A 151 25.65 19.02 46.60
C GLU A 151 26.92 19.68 47.17
N ASN A 152 27.66 18.98 48.04
CA ASN A 152 28.86 19.52 48.66
C ASN A 152 29.98 19.81 47.63
N ALA A 153 30.09 18.99 46.58
CA ALA A 153 31.00 19.24 45.46
C ALA A 153 30.67 20.51 44.63
N LYS A 154 29.44 21.06 44.74
CA LYS A 154 29.05 22.34 44.13
C LYS A 154 29.33 23.54 45.06
N ARG A 155 29.23 23.37 46.38
CA ARG A 155 29.47 24.45 47.35
C ARG A 155 30.97 24.78 47.52
N SER A 156 31.87 23.84 47.29
CA SER A 156 33.32 24.03 47.40
C SER A 156 33.99 24.84 46.28
N ARG A 157 33.24 25.35 45.29
CA ARG A 157 33.77 26.18 44.17
C ARG A 157 33.45 27.68 44.27
N LEU A 158 32.96 28.14 45.42
CA LEU A 158 32.59 29.55 45.65
C LEU A 158 33.29 30.19 46.87
N GLN A 159 34.52 29.79 47.15
CA GLN A 159 35.45 30.56 48.00
C GLN A 159 36.90 30.09 47.87
N ASP A 160 37.57 30.47 46.78
CA ASP A 160 38.94 30.96 46.87
C ASP A 160 39.32 31.77 45.62
N GLY A 161 40.24 32.73 45.76
CA GLY A 161 40.78 33.46 44.62
C GLY A 161 41.59 34.70 45.00
N ASP A 162 42.73 34.87 44.32
CA ASP A 162 43.37 36.17 44.06
C ASP A 162 44.41 36.05 42.93
N LYS A 163 44.92 37.19 42.43
CA LYS A 163 46.08 37.41 41.54
C LYS A 163 45.83 37.08 40.05
N THR A 164 46.24 37.90 39.06
CA THR A 164 46.84 39.27 39.00
C THR A 164 46.82 39.74 37.53
N SER A 165 46.82 41.03 37.13
CA SER A 165 46.47 42.30 37.79
C SER A 165 46.63 43.49 36.81
N THR A 166 45.74 44.50 36.88
CA THR A 166 45.89 45.90 36.38
C THR A 166 46.10 46.18 34.86
N PRO A 167 45.79 47.41 34.35
CA PRO A 167 45.01 48.53 34.92
C PRO A 167 43.86 49.05 34.00
N LEU A 168 43.01 49.96 34.54
CA LEU A 168 41.96 50.72 33.82
C LEU A 168 42.36 52.20 33.59
N ARG A 169 41.60 52.91 32.75
CA ARG A 169 41.31 54.36 32.75
C ARG A 169 39.93 54.59 32.10
N ASP A 170 39.10 55.61 32.34
CA ASP A 170 38.92 56.73 33.31
C ASP A 170 37.39 57.07 33.22
N ALA A 171 36.66 57.84 34.03
CA ALA A 171 36.81 58.66 35.26
C ALA A 171 35.35 58.90 35.81
N GLY A 172 35.04 59.55 36.93
CA GLY A 172 35.84 60.25 37.95
C GLY A 172 34.97 61.19 38.84
N GLY A 173 35.62 62.05 39.64
CA GLY A 173 35.02 63.02 40.59
C GLY A 173 35.72 62.96 41.96
N LYS A 174 35.94 64.04 42.73
CA LYS A 174 35.52 65.47 42.63
C LYS A 174 36.61 66.41 43.17
N SER A 175 36.54 67.69 42.78
CA SER A 175 37.21 68.88 43.37
C SER A 175 38.74 69.00 43.18
N ALA A 176 39.37 70.20 43.11
CA ALA A 176 38.86 71.57 43.32
C ALA A 176 39.58 72.63 42.45
N ALA A 177 38.91 73.79 42.26
CA ALA A 177 39.41 75.13 41.89
C ALA A 177 40.21 75.39 40.58
N GLY A 178 39.97 76.54 39.92
CA GLY A 178 41.00 77.24 39.12
C GLY A 178 40.68 77.68 37.67
N ASN A 179 39.91 78.77 37.50
CA ASN A 179 40.05 79.84 36.46
C ASN A 179 40.00 79.60 34.93
N VAL A 180 39.25 80.52 34.28
CA VAL A 180 39.54 81.24 33.01
C VAL A 180 39.22 80.59 31.63
N GLU A 181 38.21 81.21 30.97
CA GLU A 181 38.00 81.45 29.52
C GLU A 181 37.92 80.28 28.49
N ASP A 182 37.31 80.41 27.30
CA ASP A 182 36.12 81.17 26.82
C ASP A 182 35.76 80.66 25.39
N LYS A 183 34.48 80.76 24.96
CA LYS A 183 33.95 80.52 23.59
C LYS A 183 34.15 79.09 22.99
N SER A 184 33.33 78.59 22.05
CA SER A 184 31.95 78.98 21.65
C SER A 184 31.23 77.91 20.81
N LYS A 185 29.90 77.80 21.01
CA LYS A 185 28.82 77.58 20.00
C LYS A 185 28.96 76.48 18.90
N ARG A 186 28.07 75.46 19.01
CA ARG A 186 27.05 75.00 18.00
C ARG A 186 27.52 74.51 16.59
N PRO A 187 26.63 73.89 15.76
CA PRO A 187 25.46 73.03 16.04
C PRO A 187 25.54 71.66 15.31
N ALA A 188 24.50 70.82 15.42
CA ALA A 188 24.42 69.48 14.82
C ALA A 188 23.81 69.45 13.40
N ARG A 189 24.13 68.41 12.61
CA ARG A 189 23.17 67.74 11.70
C ARG A 189 23.64 66.35 11.21
N ALA A 190 22.66 65.56 10.77
CA ALA A 190 22.74 64.30 9.99
C ALA A 190 23.47 63.08 10.61
N ARG A 191 22.67 62.08 11.02
CA ARG A 191 23.13 60.67 11.14
C ARG A 191 23.46 60.13 9.74
N ARG A 192 24.57 59.40 9.59
CA ARG A 192 24.79 58.47 8.45
C ARG A 192 24.34 57.05 8.83
N SER A 193 24.14 56.19 7.84
CA SER A 193 23.55 54.86 8.06
C SER A 193 24.58 53.85 8.57
N VAL A 194 24.15 53.00 9.51
CA VAL A 194 24.95 51.88 10.07
C VAL A 194 25.43 50.91 8.97
N THR A 195 24.68 50.77 7.87
CA THR A 195 25.07 49.96 6.71
C THR A 195 26.31 50.47 5.97
N GLU A 196 26.58 51.78 5.98
CA GLU A 196 27.79 52.35 5.38
C GLU A 196 29.03 52.04 6.24
N GLN A 197 28.86 52.07 7.57
CA GLN A 197 29.90 51.72 8.53
C GLN A 197 30.24 50.22 8.47
N LEU A 198 29.22 49.34 8.46
CA LEU A 198 29.40 47.89 8.31
C LEU A 198 30.16 47.50 7.03
N LYS A 199 29.79 48.06 5.87
CA LYS A 199 30.52 47.82 4.61
C LYS A 199 31.99 48.20 4.73
N ARG A 200 32.30 49.32 5.40
CA ARG A 200 33.69 49.78 5.56
C ARG A 200 34.50 48.86 6.49
N THR A 201 33.91 48.35 7.57
CA THR A 201 34.55 47.35 8.44
C THR A 201 34.82 46.04 7.71
N MET A 202 33.87 45.54 6.91
CA MET A 202 34.05 44.31 6.14
C MET A 202 35.15 44.44 5.08
N VAL A 203 35.20 45.56 4.35
CA VAL A 203 36.29 45.84 3.39
C VAL A 203 37.65 45.98 4.10
N SER A 204 37.68 46.57 5.30
CA SER A 204 38.91 46.64 6.11
C SER A 204 39.42 45.26 6.52
N ASN A 205 38.54 44.33 6.87
CA ASN A 205 38.90 42.97 7.26
C ASN A 205 39.30 42.09 6.07
N ALA A 206 38.78 42.37 4.87
CA ALA A 206 39.18 41.68 3.64
C ALA A 206 40.55 42.14 3.10
N ALA A 207 41.06 43.29 3.55
CA ALA A 207 42.31 43.89 3.06
C ALA A 207 43.56 43.51 3.87
N SER A 208 43.42 42.82 5.01
CA SER A 208 44.56 42.34 5.80
C SER A 208 45.03 40.95 5.31
N PRO A 209 46.23 40.82 4.71
CA PRO A 209 46.75 39.50 4.34
C PRO A 209 47.04 38.70 5.61
N SER A 210 46.34 37.58 5.78
CA SER A 210 46.58 36.67 6.90
C SER A 210 47.94 35.98 6.74
N SER A 211 48.87 36.26 7.65
CA SER A 211 50.11 35.51 7.77
C SER A 211 49.81 34.13 8.36
N ILE A 212 49.36 33.19 7.50
CA ILE A 212 49.04 31.83 7.91
C ILE A 212 50.27 31.20 8.55
N SER A 213 50.15 30.73 9.80
CA SER A 213 51.26 30.08 10.49
C SER A 213 51.68 28.84 9.71
N ARG A 214 52.98 28.68 9.45
CA ARG A 214 53.55 27.47 8.82
C ARG A 214 53.08 26.18 9.49
N THR A 215 52.83 26.22 10.80
CA THR A 215 52.34 25.10 11.61
C THR A 215 50.90 24.67 11.27
N VAL A 216 50.07 25.56 10.72
CA VAL A 216 48.72 25.24 10.25
C VAL A 216 48.79 24.61 8.86
N VAL A 217 49.50 25.24 7.93
CA VAL A 217 49.70 24.70 6.56
C VAL A 217 50.35 23.32 6.60
N LEU A 218 51.35 23.10 7.48
CA LEU A 218 51.96 21.77 7.68
C LEU A 218 51.00 20.76 8.31
N LYS A 219 50.05 21.17 9.15
CA LYS A 219 49.03 20.27 9.69
C LYS A 219 47.95 19.93 8.66
N GLU A 220 47.50 20.90 7.88
CA GLU A 220 46.56 20.63 6.77
C GLU A 220 47.22 19.77 5.68
N ALA A 221 48.51 19.97 5.39
CA ALA A 221 49.27 19.11 4.49
C ALA A 221 49.41 17.68 5.03
N VAL A 222 49.83 17.50 6.29
CA VAL A 222 49.95 16.16 6.90
C VAL A 222 48.59 15.47 7.00
N VAL A 223 47.51 16.18 7.34
CA VAL A 223 46.16 15.59 7.39
C VAL A 223 45.63 15.25 5.99
N SER A 224 45.89 16.06 4.97
CA SER A 224 45.48 15.72 3.60
C SER A 224 46.37 14.62 2.96
N GLU A 225 47.63 14.52 3.37
CA GLU A 225 48.54 13.43 3.01
C GLU A 225 48.15 12.11 3.72
N GLU A 226 47.82 12.14 5.03
CA GLU A 226 47.27 10.99 5.76
C GLU A 226 45.91 10.55 5.19
N ILE A 227 45.02 11.49 4.83
CA ILE A 227 43.76 11.17 4.14
C ILE A 227 44.03 10.60 2.74
N SER A 228 44.98 11.12 1.98
CA SER A 228 45.33 10.60 0.66
C SER A 228 45.95 9.20 0.74
N VAL A 229 46.80 8.94 1.75
CA VAL A 229 47.36 7.61 2.03
C VAL A 229 46.28 6.65 2.52
N ALA A 230 45.32 7.10 3.34
CA ALA A 230 44.17 6.30 3.75
C ALA A 230 43.24 5.97 2.57
N MET A 231 43.01 6.93 1.66
CA MET A 231 42.25 6.70 0.42
C MET A 231 42.98 5.73 -0.51
N GLN A 232 44.29 5.89 -0.74
CA GLN A 232 45.09 4.94 -1.52
C GLN A 232 45.17 3.56 -0.87
N ALA A 233 45.21 3.47 0.48
CA ALA A 233 45.10 2.21 1.19
C ALA A 233 43.73 1.56 0.97
N MET A 234 42.62 2.32 1.02
CA MET A 234 41.28 1.82 0.72
C MET A 234 41.11 1.42 -0.75
N GLU A 235 41.73 2.13 -1.69
CA GLU A 235 41.73 1.79 -3.12
C GLU A 235 42.55 0.53 -3.41
N THR A 236 43.73 0.36 -2.79
CA THR A 236 44.53 -0.87 -2.91
C THR A 236 43.84 -2.07 -2.26
N VAL A 237 43.24 -1.91 -1.08
CA VAL A 237 42.39 -2.95 -0.45
C VAL A 237 41.14 -3.26 -1.28
N SER A 238 40.63 -2.31 -2.09
CA SER A 238 39.57 -2.58 -3.08
C SER A 238 40.09 -3.17 -4.41
N ALA A 239 41.41 -3.21 -4.63
CA ALA A 239 42.04 -3.73 -5.85
C ALA A 239 42.60 -5.15 -5.67
N GLU A 240 42.97 -5.54 -4.45
CA GLU A 240 43.44 -6.89 -4.11
C GLU A 240 42.30 -7.91 -4.08
N THR A 241 41.95 -8.41 -5.27
CA THR A 241 41.02 -9.54 -5.53
C THR A 241 39.60 -9.38 -4.99
N THR A 242 38.62 -9.35 -5.89
CA THR A 242 37.23 -9.63 -5.51
C THR A 242 37.12 -11.06 -4.97
N ASP A 243 36.79 -11.20 -3.67
CA ASP A 243 36.40 -12.48 -3.06
C ASP A 243 35.12 -12.99 -3.70
N LEU A 244 35.25 -13.62 -4.87
CA LEU A 244 34.21 -14.46 -5.50
C LEU A 244 34.14 -15.78 -4.74
N GLY A 245 33.85 -15.69 -3.45
CA GLY A 245 33.97 -16.76 -2.48
C GLY A 245 33.07 -17.95 -2.80
N PRO A 246 33.31 -19.09 -2.13
CA PRO A 246 32.64 -20.37 -2.41
C PRO A 246 31.12 -20.34 -2.18
N PHE A 247 30.56 -19.26 -1.64
CA PHE A 247 29.12 -19.06 -1.48
C PHE A 247 28.49 -18.49 -2.76
N PHE A 248 28.38 -19.32 -3.80
CA PHE A 248 27.73 -18.98 -5.09
C PHE A 248 28.34 -17.78 -5.82
N GLY A 249 29.63 -17.49 -5.60
CA GLY A 249 30.33 -16.35 -6.18
C GLY A 249 30.05 -15.03 -5.46
N LEU A 250 29.82 -15.08 -4.15
CA LEU A 250 29.73 -13.94 -3.23
C LEU A 250 30.86 -13.99 -2.20
N PRO A 251 31.28 -12.82 -1.67
CA PRO A 251 32.23 -12.76 -0.56
C PRO A 251 31.76 -13.55 0.65
N THR A 252 32.71 -14.21 1.32
CA THR A 252 32.51 -15.01 2.53
C THR A 252 31.70 -14.28 3.61
N LYS A 253 31.95 -12.97 3.82
CA LYS A 253 31.19 -12.10 4.73
C LYS A 253 29.66 -12.16 4.51
N VAL A 254 29.19 -12.35 3.28
CA VAL A 254 27.75 -12.41 2.98
C VAL A 254 27.09 -13.64 3.60
N LYS A 255 27.79 -14.79 3.62
CA LYS A 255 27.29 -16.01 4.27
C LYS A 255 27.16 -15.82 5.79
N ASP A 256 28.16 -15.19 6.40
CA ASP A 256 28.16 -14.92 7.84
C ASP A 256 27.08 -13.91 8.24
N LEU A 257 26.81 -12.90 7.41
CA LEU A 257 25.69 -11.97 7.60
C LEU A 257 24.32 -12.65 7.41
N MET A 258 24.17 -13.57 6.45
CA MET A 258 22.94 -14.36 6.30
C MET A 258 22.68 -15.24 7.53
N TYR A 259 23.72 -15.79 8.15
CA TYR A 259 23.58 -16.49 9.42
C TYR A 259 23.27 -15.53 10.59
N LYS A 260 24.07 -14.47 10.77
CA LYS A 260 23.95 -13.51 11.88
C LYS A 260 22.62 -12.73 11.90
N LEU A 261 22.15 -12.27 10.74
CA LEU A 261 20.98 -11.39 10.62
C LEU A 261 19.66 -12.15 10.36
N ARG A 262 19.73 -13.32 9.71
CA ARG A 262 18.55 -14.10 9.29
C ARG A 262 18.48 -15.53 9.81
N GLY A 263 19.53 -16.04 10.49
CA GLY A 263 19.58 -17.39 11.04
C GLY A 263 19.79 -18.51 10.00
N ILE A 264 20.05 -18.15 8.74
CA ILE A 264 20.12 -19.10 7.62
C ILE A 264 21.48 -19.83 7.68
N LYS A 265 21.44 -21.16 7.89
CA LYS A 265 22.64 -22.02 7.96
C LYS A 265 22.95 -22.75 6.64
N THR A 266 21.90 -23.21 5.98
CA THR A 266 21.91 -23.99 4.74
C THR A 266 20.79 -23.51 3.83
N LEU A 267 20.90 -23.77 2.53
CA LEU A 267 19.80 -23.57 1.58
C LEU A 267 19.01 -24.88 1.41
N TYR A 268 17.90 -24.84 0.67
CA TYR A 268 17.24 -26.05 0.17
C TYR A 268 17.92 -26.53 -1.12
N ASP A 269 17.93 -27.84 -1.37
CA ASP A 269 18.55 -28.48 -2.55
C ASP A 269 18.14 -27.83 -3.88
N TRP A 270 16.86 -27.41 -3.99
CA TRP A 270 16.34 -26.72 -5.17
C TRP A 270 16.97 -25.33 -5.36
N GLN A 271 17.25 -24.60 -4.27
CA GLN A 271 17.88 -23.27 -4.30
C GLN A 271 19.33 -23.39 -4.74
N GLU A 272 20.07 -24.37 -4.22
CA GLU A 272 21.45 -24.64 -4.63
C GLU A 272 21.51 -25.09 -6.10
N THR A 273 20.56 -25.95 -6.52
CA THR A 273 20.41 -26.35 -7.92
C THR A 273 20.14 -25.12 -8.82
N CYS A 274 19.21 -24.24 -8.43
CA CYS A 274 18.82 -23.07 -9.19
C CYS A 274 19.96 -22.03 -9.31
N LEU A 275 20.69 -21.77 -8.22
CA LEU A 275 21.83 -20.84 -8.21
C LEU A 275 23.02 -21.34 -9.05
N ASN A 276 23.20 -22.66 -9.17
CA ASN A 276 24.29 -23.28 -9.92
C ASN A 276 24.00 -23.49 -11.42
N LEU A 277 22.78 -23.22 -11.91
CA LEU A 277 22.41 -23.42 -13.33
C LEU A 277 23.34 -22.63 -14.28
N ASP A 278 23.73 -23.26 -15.39
CA ASP A 278 24.55 -22.63 -16.44
C ASP A 278 23.97 -21.29 -16.93
N CYS A 279 22.64 -21.16 -16.96
CA CYS A 279 21.96 -19.92 -17.34
C CYS A 279 22.23 -18.76 -16.36
N VAL A 280 22.29 -19.04 -15.05
CA VAL A 280 22.63 -18.07 -14.00
C VAL A 280 24.13 -17.71 -14.09
N GLN A 281 24.99 -18.69 -14.38
CA GLN A 281 26.42 -18.44 -14.60
C GLN A 281 26.66 -17.55 -15.84
N GLN A 282 25.92 -17.79 -16.93
CA GLN A 282 25.98 -17.06 -18.20
C GLN A 282 25.22 -15.72 -18.21
N ARG A 283 24.56 -15.32 -17.11
CA ARG A 283 23.63 -14.16 -17.03
C ARG A 283 22.48 -14.18 -18.04
N LYS A 284 22.01 -15.35 -18.46
CA LYS A 284 20.75 -15.45 -19.22
C LYS A 284 19.57 -15.02 -18.33
N ASN A 285 18.50 -14.54 -18.95
CA ASN A 285 17.26 -14.29 -18.24
C ASN A 285 16.68 -15.62 -17.71
N LEU A 286 16.06 -15.59 -16.53
CA LEU A 286 15.56 -16.77 -15.84
C LEU A 286 14.15 -16.53 -15.31
N ILE A 287 13.24 -17.48 -15.57
CA ILE A 287 12.00 -17.60 -14.82
C ILE A 287 12.13 -18.82 -13.90
N TYR A 288 11.81 -18.68 -12.62
CA TYR A 288 11.69 -19.84 -11.73
C TYR A 288 10.35 -19.89 -10.99
N SER A 289 9.68 -21.03 -11.11
CA SER A 289 8.32 -21.24 -10.63
C SER A 289 8.29 -22.32 -9.55
N LEU A 290 7.82 -21.95 -8.36
CA LEU A 290 7.65 -22.86 -7.21
C LEU A 290 6.39 -22.50 -6.41
N PRO A 291 5.77 -23.48 -5.70
CA PRO A 291 4.68 -23.22 -4.76
C PRO A 291 4.97 -22.13 -3.72
N THR A 292 3.91 -21.47 -3.26
CA THR A 292 3.96 -20.57 -2.10
C THR A 292 4.53 -21.30 -0.88
N SER A 293 5.35 -20.60 -0.09
CA SER A 293 6.26 -21.10 0.98
C SER A 293 7.54 -21.83 0.53
N GLY A 294 7.78 -22.09 -0.76
CA GLY A 294 8.99 -22.79 -1.24
C GLY A 294 10.33 -22.06 -1.01
N GLY A 295 10.32 -20.78 -0.61
CA GLY A 295 11.53 -19.99 -0.32
C GLY A 295 12.09 -19.20 -1.52
N LYS A 296 11.25 -18.84 -2.51
CA LYS A 296 11.64 -18.20 -3.78
C LYS A 296 12.58 -17.00 -3.61
N THR A 297 12.25 -16.09 -2.69
CA THR A 297 12.88 -14.77 -2.57
C THR A 297 14.35 -14.79 -2.14
N LEU A 298 14.82 -15.86 -1.50
CA LEU A 298 16.21 -15.97 -1.04
C LEU A 298 17.19 -16.13 -2.23
N VAL A 299 16.76 -16.82 -3.30
CA VAL A 299 17.54 -16.95 -4.54
C VAL A 299 17.69 -15.58 -5.22
N ALA A 300 16.60 -14.79 -5.29
CA ALA A 300 16.64 -13.43 -5.79
C ALA A 300 17.55 -12.51 -4.96
N GLU A 301 17.46 -12.54 -3.62
CA GLU A 301 18.31 -11.73 -2.74
C GLU A 301 19.81 -12.08 -2.89
N ILE A 302 20.16 -13.36 -3.08
CA ILE A 302 21.54 -13.80 -3.38
C ILE A 302 22.03 -13.24 -4.72
N LEU A 303 21.21 -13.28 -5.77
CA LEU A 303 21.58 -12.80 -7.10
C LEU A 303 21.64 -11.26 -7.17
N ILE A 304 20.79 -10.55 -6.43
CA ILE A 304 20.87 -9.09 -6.23
C ILE A 304 22.20 -8.71 -5.58
N LEU A 305 22.58 -9.37 -4.47
CA LEU A 305 23.86 -9.11 -3.80
C LEU A 305 25.06 -9.41 -4.73
N ARG A 306 24.95 -10.42 -5.60
CA ARG A 306 26.02 -10.78 -6.54
C ARG A 306 26.22 -9.72 -7.63
N GLU A 307 25.14 -9.12 -8.12
CA GLU A 307 25.21 -8.01 -9.08
C GLU A 307 25.74 -6.72 -8.43
N LEU A 308 25.20 -6.33 -7.27
CA LEU A 308 25.64 -5.14 -6.52
C LEU A 308 27.13 -5.19 -6.15
N LEU A 309 27.58 -6.28 -5.51
CA LEU A 309 28.91 -6.36 -4.92
C LEU A 309 29.99 -6.75 -5.94
N CYS A 310 29.72 -7.74 -6.77
CA CYS A 310 30.74 -8.34 -7.64
C CYS A 310 30.82 -7.67 -9.02
N ARG A 311 29.82 -6.86 -9.40
CA ARG A 311 29.77 -6.15 -10.69
C ARG A 311 29.58 -4.63 -10.56
N LYS A 312 29.29 -4.13 -9.35
CA LYS A 312 29.08 -2.70 -9.06
C LYS A 312 28.03 -2.03 -9.98
N LYS A 313 26.96 -2.76 -10.31
CA LYS A 313 25.80 -2.27 -11.05
C LYS A 313 24.56 -2.16 -10.17
N ASP A 314 23.65 -1.25 -10.52
CA ASP A 314 22.39 -1.06 -9.83
C ASP A 314 21.43 -2.24 -10.04
N CYS A 315 20.52 -2.43 -9.08
CA CYS A 315 19.50 -3.48 -9.10
C CYS A 315 18.11 -2.89 -8.87
N LEU A 316 17.10 -3.38 -9.61
CA LEU A 316 15.69 -3.05 -9.41
C LEU A 316 14.93 -4.30 -8.98
N PHE A 317 14.32 -4.25 -7.79
CA PHE A 317 13.47 -5.30 -7.27
C PHE A 317 12.01 -4.83 -7.26
N ILE A 318 11.22 -5.36 -8.20
CA ILE A 318 9.80 -5.07 -8.36
C ILE A 318 8.98 -6.02 -7.49
N LEU A 319 8.15 -5.46 -6.63
CA LEU A 319 7.27 -6.17 -5.68
C LEU A 319 5.81 -5.72 -5.88
N PRO A 320 4.82 -6.61 -5.70
CA PRO A 320 3.43 -6.27 -6.01
C PRO A 320 2.72 -5.37 -4.99
N TYR A 321 3.26 -5.18 -3.76
CA TYR A 321 2.59 -4.42 -2.69
C TYR A 321 3.56 -3.55 -1.88
N ILE A 322 3.06 -2.41 -1.39
CA ILE A 322 3.81 -1.46 -0.53
C ILE A 322 4.33 -2.15 0.75
N SER A 323 3.53 -3.05 1.34
CA SER A 323 3.92 -3.85 2.52
C SER A 323 5.21 -4.65 2.27
N LEU A 324 5.28 -5.35 1.13
CA LEU A 324 6.45 -6.14 0.75
C LEU A 324 7.67 -5.25 0.46
N VAL A 325 7.48 -4.11 -0.20
CA VAL A 325 8.57 -3.14 -0.40
C VAL A 325 9.16 -2.70 0.93
N GLN A 326 8.31 -2.32 1.90
CA GLN A 326 8.76 -1.89 3.22
C GLN A 326 9.39 -3.02 4.05
N GLU A 327 8.87 -4.25 3.96
CA GLU A 327 9.50 -5.44 4.54
C GLU A 327 10.92 -5.64 3.99
N LYS A 328 11.11 -5.53 2.67
CA LYS A 328 12.40 -5.73 2.01
C LYS A 328 13.39 -4.58 2.23
N VAL A 329 12.95 -3.32 2.20
CA VAL A 329 13.78 -2.17 2.58
C VAL A 329 14.29 -2.34 4.02
N ARG A 330 13.39 -2.64 4.97
CA ARG A 330 13.74 -2.90 6.37
C ARG A 330 14.66 -4.12 6.53
N GLY A 331 14.43 -5.19 5.77
CA GLY A 331 15.18 -6.45 5.81
C GLY A 331 16.52 -6.45 5.07
N LEU A 332 16.82 -5.42 4.28
CA LEU A 332 18.06 -5.27 3.50
C LEU A 332 18.88 -4.04 3.89
N ALA A 333 18.32 -3.03 4.55
CA ALA A 333 19.08 -1.87 5.04
C ALA A 333 20.30 -2.27 5.90
N SER A 334 20.17 -3.28 6.77
CA SER A 334 21.29 -3.81 7.57
C SER A 334 22.39 -4.48 6.72
N PHE A 335 22.03 -5.09 5.59
CA PHE A 335 23.00 -5.63 4.64
C PHE A 335 23.68 -4.50 3.84
N GLY A 336 22.93 -3.47 3.43
CA GLY A 336 23.47 -2.30 2.74
C GLY A 336 24.53 -1.55 3.56
N LEU A 337 24.31 -1.39 4.86
CA LEU A 337 25.30 -0.79 5.77
C LEU A 337 26.56 -1.66 5.99
N GLU A 338 26.41 -2.99 6.04
CA GLU A 338 27.52 -3.93 6.26
C GLU A 338 28.31 -4.27 4.99
N LEU A 339 27.75 -4.01 3.80
CA LEU A 339 28.32 -4.37 2.50
C LEU A 339 28.44 -3.17 1.53
N ASP A 340 28.28 -1.96 2.06
CA ASP A 340 28.39 -0.64 1.43
C ASP A 340 27.61 -0.42 0.12
N PHE A 341 26.32 -0.78 0.12
CA PHE A 341 25.38 -0.46 -0.97
C PHE A 341 24.13 0.28 -0.47
N MET A 342 23.55 1.11 -1.33
CA MET A 342 22.35 1.89 -0.99
C MET A 342 21.08 1.06 -1.15
N VAL A 343 20.07 1.30 -0.31
CA VAL A 343 18.74 0.67 -0.39
C VAL A 343 17.67 1.76 -0.37
N GLU A 344 16.90 1.88 -1.44
CA GLU A 344 15.95 2.99 -1.66
C GLU A 344 14.51 2.52 -1.83
N GLU A 345 13.57 3.23 -1.17
CA GLU A 345 12.13 2.90 -1.15
C GLU A 345 11.35 3.64 -2.23
N TYR A 346 10.89 2.91 -3.25
CA TYR A 346 10.09 3.43 -4.37
C TYR A 346 8.64 2.93 -4.27
N ALA A 347 7.91 3.41 -3.25
CA ALA A 347 6.52 3.01 -2.97
C ALA A 347 5.66 4.18 -2.47
N GLY A 348 4.36 4.18 -2.79
CA GLY A 348 3.42 5.22 -2.36
C GLY A 348 3.85 6.61 -2.83
N SER A 349 4.05 7.56 -1.90
CA SER A 349 4.60 8.89 -2.20
C SER A 349 6.13 8.98 -2.13
N LYS A 350 6.85 7.90 -1.82
CA LYS A 350 8.32 7.87 -1.76
C LYS A 350 8.98 7.57 -3.12
N GLY A 351 10.30 7.73 -3.17
CA GLY A 351 11.16 7.61 -4.35
C GLY A 351 11.42 8.96 -5.04
N ARG A 352 12.69 9.30 -5.28
CA ARG A 352 13.10 10.52 -6.03
C ARG A 352 13.20 10.19 -7.53
N PHE A 353 12.63 11.03 -8.38
CA PHE A 353 12.77 10.96 -9.84
C PHE A 353 13.41 12.26 -10.34
N PRO A 354 14.51 12.22 -11.10
CA PRO A 354 15.37 11.06 -11.35
C PRO A 354 16.03 10.50 -10.06
N PRO A 355 16.43 9.21 -10.03
CA PRO A 355 17.20 8.66 -8.92
C PRO A 355 18.58 9.33 -8.84
N VAL A 356 19.07 9.55 -7.62
CA VAL A 356 20.40 10.15 -7.36
C VAL A 356 21.48 9.27 -7.97
N LYS A 357 22.40 9.87 -8.72
CA LYS A 357 23.54 9.19 -9.34
C LYS A 357 24.67 9.11 -8.32
N ARG A 358 25.40 7.99 -8.34
CA ARG A 358 26.41 7.68 -7.33
C ARG A 358 27.64 7.12 -8.02
N ARG A 359 28.78 7.81 -7.90
CA ARG A 359 30.01 7.46 -8.62
C ARG A 359 30.61 6.14 -8.13
N ASN A 360 30.57 5.89 -6.82
CA ASN A 360 31.34 4.83 -6.16
C ASN A 360 30.48 3.77 -5.43
N LYS A 361 29.14 3.86 -5.44
CA LYS A 361 28.24 2.93 -4.73
C LYS A 361 27.08 2.49 -5.61
N ALA A 362 26.83 1.19 -5.66
CA ALA A 362 25.66 0.62 -6.33
C ALA A 362 24.39 0.79 -5.47
N SER A 363 23.25 0.87 -6.15
CA SER A 363 21.94 1.19 -5.56
C SER A 363 20.95 0.05 -5.79
N LEU A 364 20.27 -0.38 -4.73
CA LEU A 364 19.15 -1.30 -4.78
C LEU A 364 17.83 -0.53 -4.67
N TYR A 365 17.18 -0.34 -5.81
CA TYR A 365 15.85 0.24 -5.90
C TYR A 365 14.81 -0.84 -5.59
N ILE A 366 14.03 -0.67 -4.52
CA ILE A 366 12.95 -1.60 -4.15
C ILE A 366 11.62 -0.89 -4.38
N ALA A 367 10.82 -1.38 -5.35
CA ALA A 367 9.74 -0.61 -5.95
C ALA A 367 8.42 -1.39 -6.07
N THR A 368 7.28 -0.68 -6.05
CA THR A 368 6.03 -1.26 -6.57
C THR A 368 6.04 -1.28 -8.10
N ILE A 369 5.15 -2.08 -8.73
CA ILE A 369 5.02 -2.20 -10.19
C ILE A 369 4.94 -0.82 -10.89
N GLU A 370 4.15 0.09 -10.32
CA GLU A 370 3.87 1.42 -10.86
C GLU A 370 5.10 2.33 -10.75
N LYS A 371 5.74 2.33 -9.58
CA LYS A 371 6.96 3.11 -9.32
C LYS A 371 8.17 2.57 -10.06
N ALA A 372 8.24 1.26 -10.28
CA ALA A 372 9.24 0.63 -11.15
C ALA A 372 9.09 1.11 -12.60
N HIS A 373 7.85 1.26 -13.09
CA HIS A 373 7.59 1.84 -14.41
C HIS A 373 8.10 3.29 -14.51
N SER A 374 7.74 4.14 -13.54
CA SER A 374 8.24 5.54 -13.47
C SER A 374 9.77 5.60 -13.37
N LEU A 375 10.39 4.70 -12.61
CA LEU A 375 11.83 4.62 -12.44
C LEU A 375 12.55 4.23 -13.73
N VAL A 376 12.08 3.18 -14.43
CA VAL A 376 12.62 2.77 -15.74
C VAL A 376 12.46 3.89 -16.76
N ASN A 377 11.30 4.57 -16.80
CA ASN A 377 11.08 5.73 -17.67
C ASN A 377 12.11 6.85 -17.39
N SER A 378 12.35 7.19 -16.12
CA SER A 378 13.30 8.22 -15.73
C SER A 378 14.77 7.83 -15.93
N LEU A 379 15.11 6.54 -15.82
CA LEU A 379 16.43 6.00 -16.16
C LEU A 379 16.67 6.00 -17.68
N ILE A 380 15.63 5.81 -18.50
CA ILE A 380 15.72 5.97 -19.96
C ILE A 380 15.87 7.45 -20.32
N GLU A 381 15.02 8.34 -19.79
CA GLU A 381 15.09 9.80 -20.06
C GLU A 381 16.44 10.39 -19.64
N SER A 382 17.01 9.96 -18.51
CA SER A 382 18.35 10.40 -18.06
C SER A 382 19.53 9.62 -18.66
N GLY A 383 19.30 8.73 -19.64
CA GLY A 383 20.36 7.99 -20.33
C GLY A 383 21.15 7.00 -19.46
N ARG A 384 20.59 6.57 -18.32
CA ARG A 384 21.25 5.73 -17.30
C ARG A 384 20.71 4.31 -17.19
N VAL A 385 19.78 3.89 -18.05
CA VAL A 385 19.22 2.53 -18.01
C VAL A 385 20.28 1.43 -18.11
N ASP A 386 21.40 1.67 -18.79
CA ASP A 386 22.52 0.71 -18.85
C ASP A 386 23.31 0.56 -17.53
N ASN A 387 23.10 1.40 -16.52
CA ASN A 387 23.65 1.18 -15.17
C ASN A 387 22.92 0.06 -14.43
N LEU A 388 21.69 -0.28 -14.85
CA LEU A 388 20.84 -1.30 -14.25
C LEU A 388 21.34 -2.69 -14.67
N GLY A 389 22.01 -3.39 -13.78
CA GLY A 389 22.58 -4.73 -14.03
C GLY A 389 21.54 -5.84 -13.99
N LEU A 390 20.56 -5.73 -13.10
CA LEU A 390 19.55 -6.77 -12.83
C LEU A 390 18.18 -6.16 -12.52
N VAL A 391 17.14 -6.73 -13.12
CA VAL A 391 15.73 -6.56 -12.73
C VAL A 391 15.20 -7.87 -12.16
N VAL A 392 14.65 -7.83 -10.95
CA VAL A 392 13.92 -8.94 -10.34
C VAL A 392 12.43 -8.58 -10.26
N VAL A 393 11.57 -9.52 -10.63
CA VAL A 393 10.10 -9.41 -10.50
C VAL A 393 9.59 -10.53 -9.61
N ASP A 394 9.01 -10.17 -8.45
CA ASP A 394 8.26 -11.12 -7.62
C ASP A 394 6.83 -11.32 -8.15
N GLU A 395 6.29 -12.50 -7.91
CA GLU A 395 5.00 -13.01 -8.41
C GLU A 395 4.69 -12.63 -9.87
N LEU A 396 5.59 -12.98 -10.80
CA LEU A 396 5.52 -12.68 -12.23
C LEU A 396 4.17 -13.07 -12.89
N HIS A 397 3.41 -14.02 -12.34
CA HIS A 397 2.05 -14.33 -12.81
C HIS A 397 1.09 -13.12 -12.81
N MET A 398 1.38 -12.08 -12.02
CA MET A 398 0.64 -10.80 -12.07
C MET A 398 0.80 -10.04 -13.39
N LEU A 399 1.66 -10.48 -14.32
CA LEU A 399 1.66 -9.99 -15.70
C LEU A 399 0.31 -10.25 -16.40
N GLY A 400 -0.43 -11.29 -15.98
CA GLY A 400 -1.80 -11.55 -16.41
C GLY A 400 -2.89 -10.83 -15.60
N ASP A 401 -2.56 -10.02 -14.60
CA ASP A 401 -3.50 -9.42 -13.66
C ASP A 401 -3.89 -7.98 -14.04
N GLY A 402 -5.04 -7.84 -14.70
CA GLY A 402 -5.68 -6.56 -15.06
C GLY A 402 -4.73 -5.50 -15.64
N SER A 403 -4.93 -4.26 -15.19
CA SER A 403 -4.14 -3.08 -15.55
C SER A 403 -2.68 -3.16 -15.11
N ARG A 404 -2.40 -3.78 -13.95
CA ARG A 404 -1.06 -3.89 -13.37
C ARG A 404 -0.16 -4.80 -14.22
N GLY A 405 -0.74 -5.87 -14.77
CA GLY A 405 -0.05 -6.77 -15.68
C GLY A 405 0.42 -6.10 -16.97
N ALA A 406 -0.39 -5.21 -17.53
CA ALA A 406 0.02 -4.35 -18.65
C ALA A 406 1.21 -3.46 -18.25
N VAL A 407 1.22 -2.86 -17.05
CA VAL A 407 2.35 -2.04 -16.57
C VAL A 407 3.62 -2.87 -16.38
N ILE A 408 3.54 -4.12 -15.90
CA ILE A 408 4.70 -5.04 -15.86
C ILE A 408 5.23 -5.26 -17.29
N GLU A 409 4.37 -5.64 -18.22
CA GLU A 409 4.76 -5.91 -19.61
C GLU A 409 5.42 -4.69 -20.27
N MET A 410 4.82 -3.51 -20.12
CA MET A 410 5.36 -2.23 -20.60
C MET A 410 6.75 -1.92 -20.02
N THR A 411 6.98 -2.26 -18.75
CA THR A 411 8.26 -2.03 -18.06
C THR A 411 9.34 -3.00 -18.58
N LEU A 412 9.03 -4.29 -18.65
CA LEU A 412 10.00 -5.31 -19.07
C LEU A 412 10.32 -5.21 -20.56
N ALA A 413 9.34 -4.90 -21.42
CA ALA A 413 9.58 -4.66 -22.84
C ALA A 413 10.52 -3.45 -23.07
N LYS A 414 10.36 -2.36 -22.30
CA LYS A 414 11.27 -1.20 -22.36
C LYS A 414 12.70 -1.59 -21.97
N VAL A 415 12.89 -2.34 -20.89
CA VAL A 415 14.22 -2.82 -20.47
C VAL A 415 14.85 -3.72 -21.55
N LEU A 416 14.11 -4.70 -22.07
CA LEU A 416 14.55 -5.66 -23.11
C LEU A 416 14.88 -5.03 -24.48
N TYR A 417 14.30 -3.85 -24.77
CA TYR A 417 14.55 -3.09 -25.98
C TYR A 417 15.77 -2.16 -25.80
N THR A 418 15.81 -1.40 -24.70
CA THR A 418 16.79 -0.31 -24.53
C THR A 418 18.13 -0.79 -23.98
N SER A 419 18.19 -1.70 -22.99
CA SER A 419 19.47 -2.27 -22.52
C SER A 419 19.66 -3.71 -22.94
N LYS A 420 20.86 -3.99 -23.47
CA LYS A 420 21.32 -5.36 -23.79
C LYS A 420 22.17 -5.96 -22.66
N SER A 421 22.39 -5.22 -21.56
CA SER A 421 23.24 -5.65 -20.44
C SER A 421 22.48 -6.03 -19.17
N THR A 422 21.24 -5.55 -19.02
CA THR A 422 20.38 -5.87 -17.87
C THR A 422 19.89 -7.33 -17.93
N GLN A 423 20.14 -8.12 -16.89
CA GLN A 423 19.54 -9.43 -16.72
C GLN A 423 18.12 -9.28 -16.13
N ILE A 424 17.18 -10.13 -16.54
CA ILE A 424 15.82 -10.18 -15.98
C ILE A 424 15.58 -11.52 -15.31
N ILE A 425 15.11 -11.49 -14.06
CA ILE A 425 14.77 -12.65 -13.25
C ILE A 425 13.32 -12.54 -12.78
N GLY A 426 12.48 -13.49 -13.17
CA GLY A 426 11.10 -13.58 -12.70
C GLY A 426 10.92 -14.76 -11.75
N MET A 427 10.25 -14.54 -10.62
CA MET A 427 9.83 -15.63 -9.72
C MET A 427 8.32 -15.65 -9.56
N SER A 428 7.73 -16.85 -9.47
CA SER A 428 6.27 -17.00 -9.47
C SER A 428 5.78 -18.28 -8.79
N ALA A 429 4.50 -18.34 -8.47
CA ALA A 429 3.75 -19.61 -8.43
C ALA A 429 3.75 -20.32 -9.80
N THR A 430 3.37 -21.60 -9.84
CA THR A 430 3.36 -22.41 -11.06
C THR A 430 2.37 -21.89 -12.12
N LEU A 431 2.79 -21.86 -13.39
CA LEU A 431 2.16 -21.16 -14.51
C LEU A 431 1.86 -22.12 -15.68
N GLY A 432 0.69 -21.98 -16.31
CA GLY A 432 0.26 -22.86 -17.40
C GLY A 432 1.06 -22.69 -18.71
N ASN A 433 1.17 -21.46 -19.20
CA ASN A 433 1.76 -21.13 -20.50
C ASN A 433 3.21 -20.58 -20.41
N ILE A 434 4.04 -21.17 -19.54
CA ILE A 434 5.43 -20.71 -19.29
C ILE A 434 6.26 -20.45 -20.56
N ARG A 435 5.99 -21.18 -21.66
CA ARG A 435 6.65 -21.00 -22.97
C ARG A 435 6.45 -19.61 -23.56
N ASP A 436 5.29 -18.99 -23.40
CA ASP A 436 5.02 -17.64 -23.92
C ASP A 436 5.89 -16.60 -23.20
N LEU A 437 6.00 -16.75 -21.88
CA LEU A 437 6.84 -15.90 -21.02
C LEU A 437 8.34 -16.12 -21.29
N GLN A 438 8.76 -17.36 -21.57
CA GLN A 438 10.12 -17.65 -22.01
C GLN A 438 10.45 -16.97 -23.36
N MET A 439 9.51 -16.96 -24.32
CA MET A 439 9.70 -16.27 -25.59
C MET A 439 9.74 -14.74 -25.42
N PHE A 440 8.84 -14.17 -24.62
CA PHE A 440 8.81 -12.73 -24.31
C PHE A 440 10.09 -12.28 -23.57
N LEU A 441 10.43 -12.89 -22.44
CA LEU A 441 11.57 -12.51 -21.61
C LEU A 441 12.92 -13.04 -22.14
N ARG A 442 12.92 -13.82 -23.23
CA ARG A 442 14.11 -14.52 -23.78
C ARG A 442 14.81 -15.36 -22.70
N ALA A 443 14.02 -16.07 -21.91
CA ALA A 443 14.41 -16.64 -20.62
C ALA A 443 14.42 -18.17 -20.58
N GLU A 444 15.37 -18.72 -19.85
CA GLU A 444 15.39 -20.12 -19.42
C GLU A 444 14.37 -20.32 -18.28
N ASN A 445 13.93 -21.55 -18.04
CA ASN A 445 12.89 -21.85 -17.03
C ASN A 445 13.34 -22.95 -16.05
N TYR A 446 13.10 -22.74 -14.76
CA TYR A 446 13.27 -23.74 -13.69
C TYR A 446 11.95 -23.93 -12.92
N THR A 447 11.47 -25.17 -12.82
CA THR A 447 10.20 -25.52 -12.15
C THR A 447 10.43 -26.62 -11.12
N ASN A 448 9.92 -26.44 -9.91
CA ASN A 448 10.01 -27.46 -8.85
C ASN A 448 8.81 -27.36 -7.89
N ASP A 449 8.16 -28.48 -7.59
CA ASP A 449 6.99 -28.53 -6.70
C ASP A 449 7.36 -28.64 -5.20
N PHE A 450 8.64 -28.45 -4.85
CA PHE A 450 9.12 -28.46 -3.47
C PHE A 450 8.34 -27.50 -2.56
N ARG A 451 7.92 -28.02 -1.40
CA ARG A 451 7.28 -27.28 -0.32
C ARG A 451 7.80 -27.78 1.03
N PRO A 452 8.17 -26.91 1.99
CA PRO A 452 8.76 -27.33 3.27
C PRO A 452 7.77 -28.02 4.23
N VAL A 453 6.46 -27.94 3.95
CA VAL A 453 5.39 -28.63 4.69
C VAL A 453 4.39 -29.16 3.66
N GLN A 454 3.97 -30.43 3.78
CA GLN A 454 2.99 -31.02 2.87
C GLN A 454 1.63 -30.32 3.02
N LEU A 455 0.97 -30.00 1.89
CA LEU A 455 -0.40 -29.52 1.87
C LEU A 455 -1.36 -30.70 1.68
N LYS A 456 -2.42 -30.77 2.49
CA LYS A 456 -3.59 -31.64 2.27
C LYS A 456 -4.82 -30.76 2.05
N GLU A 457 -5.41 -30.89 0.86
CA GLU A 457 -6.59 -30.13 0.45
C GLU A 457 -7.85 -30.96 0.69
N PHE A 458 -8.86 -30.37 1.31
CA PHE A 458 -10.11 -31.00 1.68
C PHE A 458 -11.31 -30.15 1.26
N VAL A 459 -12.44 -30.82 1.05
CA VAL A 459 -13.75 -30.22 0.73
C VAL A 459 -14.79 -30.70 1.74
N LYS A 460 -15.54 -29.78 2.35
CA LYS A 460 -16.70 -30.08 3.20
C LYS A 460 -18.00 -29.90 2.42
N LEU A 461 -18.76 -31.00 2.31
CA LEU A 461 -20.13 -31.00 1.80
C LEU A 461 -21.04 -31.54 2.90
N ARG A 462 -21.94 -30.68 3.41
CA ARG A 462 -22.76 -30.96 4.60
C ARG A 462 -21.85 -31.38 5.77
N ASP A 463 -22.02 -32.57 6.34
CA ASP A 463 -21.22 -33.09 7.46
C ASP A 463 -20.03 -33.96 7.03
N THR A 464 -19.86 -34.20 5.72
CA THR A 464 -18.79 -35.04 5.18
C THR A 464 -17.61 -34.20 4.72
N ILE A 465 -16.41 -34.61 5.11
CA ILE A 465 -15.14 -34.07 4.65
C ILE A 465 -14.51 -35.08 3.68
N TYR A 466 -14.23 -34.59 2.48
CA TYR A 466 -13.54 -35.30 1.41
C TYR A 466 -12.11 -34.77 1.28
N GLU A 467 -11.16 -35.67 1.01
CA GLU A 467 -9.81 -35.32 0.58
C GLU A 467 -9.80 -35.11 -0.94
N VAL A 468 -9.04 -34.13 -1.41
CA VAL A 468 -8.83 -33.85 -2.82
C VAL A 468 -7.76 -34.80 -3.36
N ASP A 469 -8.12 -35.69 -4.28
CA ASP A 469 -7.18 -36.48 -5.08
C ASP A 469 -7.55 -36.37 -6.57
N PRO A 470 -6.73 -35.69 -7.40
CA PRO A 470 -6.95 -35.57 -8.84
C PRO A 470 -6.93 -36.90 -9.63
N LYS A 471 -6.70 -38.04 -8.96
CA LYS A 471 -6.76 -39.39 -9.56
C LYS A 471 -8.13 -40.07 -9.42
N GLU A 472 -8.99 -39.60 -8.52
CA GLU A 472 -10.34 -40.12 -8.34
C GLU A 472 -11.27 -39.53 -9.40
N GLU A 473 -12.21 -40.33 -9.95
CA GLU A 473 -13.12 -39.88 -11.03
C GLU A 473 -13.93 -38.63 -10.66
N ASP A 474 -14.26 -38.49 -9.37
CA ASP A 474 -15.06 -37.40 -8.80
C ASP A 474 -14.18 -36.31 -8.13
N CYS A 475 -12.84 -36.39 -8.27
CA CYS A 475 -11.80 -35.62 -7.56
C CYS A 475 -11.84 -35.63 -6.02
N PHE A 476 -12.87 -36.23 -5.40
CA PHE A 476 -13.19 -36.13 -3.98
C PHE A 476 -13.26 -37.51 -3.33
N ARG A 477 -12.21 -37.89 -2.61
CA ARG A 477 -12.13 -39.14 -1.84
C ARG A 477 -12.77 -38.96 -0.47
N PHE A 478 -13.62 -39.88 0.00
CA PHE A 478 -14.14 -39.81 1.37
C PHE A 478 -13.00 -39.86 2.40
N SER A 479 -12.94 -38.88 3.31
CA SER A 479 -11.94 -38.82 4.38
C SER A 479 -12.57 -39.10 5.75
N ARG A 480 -13.54 -38.27 6.19
CA ARG A 480 -14.21 -38.43 7.49
C ARG A 480 -15.57 -37.72 7.56
N LEU A 481 -16.35 -38.06 8.58
CA LEU A 481 -17.50 -37.28 9.03
C LEU A 481 -17.10 -36.29 10.14
N LEU A 482 -17.71 -35.11 10.14
CA LEU A 482 -17.54 -34.09 11.17
C LEU A 482 -18.43 -34.40 12.39
N ASN A 483 -17.93 -35.26 13.28
CA ASN A 483 -18.68 -35.72 14.46
C ASN A 483 -18.71 -34.66 15.58
N PHE A 484 -19.57 -33.65 15.45
CA PHE A 484 -19.78 -32.62 16.47
C PHE A 484 -21.27 -32.49 16.84
N LYS A 485 -21.57 -32.49 18.15
CA LYS A 485 -22.95 -32.48 18.66
C LYS A 485 -23.50 -31.05 18.74
N TYR A 486 -24.01 -30.53 17.62
CA TYR A 486 -24.73 -29.25 17.59
C TYR A 486 -26.08 -29.35 18.32
N SER A 487 -26.43 -28.31 19.06
CA SER A 487 -27.81 -28.10 19.53
C SER A 487 -28.66 -27.47 18.44
N SER A 488 -29.99 -27.62 18.52
CA SER A 488 -30.93 -27.06 17.53
C SER A 488 -30.93 -25.53 17.45
N GLY A 489 -30.43 -24.84 18.49
CA GLY A 489 -30.14 -23.40 18.45
C GLY A 489 -28.82 -23.10 17.75
N MET A 490 -27.75 -23.81 18.10
CA MET A 490 -26.41 -23.59 17.52
C MET A 490 -26.36 -23.92 16.02
N GLN A 491 -27.09 -24.94 15.56
CA GLN A 491 -27.18 -25.31 14.14
C GLN A 491 -27.90 -24.27 13.27
N LYS A 492 -28.69 -23.35 13.86
CA LYS A 492 -29.27 -22.21 13.16
C LYS A 492 -28.30 -21.03 13.01
N LEU A 493 -27.30 -20.95 13.88
CA LEU A 493 -26.32 -19.86 13.93
C LEU A 493 -25.07 -20.21 13.12
N ASP A 494 -24.58 -21.44 13.26
CA ASP A 494 -23.46 -22.00 12.51
C ASP A 494 -23.90 -23.20 11.67
N PRO A 495 -24.68 -22.99 10.58
CA PRO A 495 -25.12 -24.06 9.68
C PRO A 495 -23.96 -24.66 8.87
N ASP A 496 -22.83 -23.94 8.76
CA ASP A 496 -21.62 -24.36 8.07
C ASP A 496 -20.71 -25.26 8.94
N HIS A 497 -21.02 -25.36 10.25
CA HIS A 497 -20.24 -26.04 11.30
C HIS A 497 -18.78 -25.57 11.43
N ILE A 498 -18.55 -24.28 11.25
CA ILE A 498 -17.23 -23.63 11.35
C ILE A 498 -16.65 -23.75 12.76
N ILE A 499 -17.48 -23.64 13.81
CA ILE A 499 -17.02 -23.71 15.21
C ILE A 499 -16.35 -25.07 15.47
N ALA A 500 -16.92 -26.16 14.95
CA ALA A 500 -16.33 -27.49 15.04
C ALA A 500 -14.97 -27.58 14.32
N LEU A 501 -14.90 -27.10 13.06
CA LEU A 501 -13.65 -27.11 12.28
C LEU A 501 -12.53 -26.26 12.89
N VAL A 502 -12.87 -25.20 13.64
CA VAL A 502 -11.93 -24.31 14.30
C VAL A 502 -11.48 -24.87 15.66
N THR A 503 -12.42 -25.38 16.48
CA THR A 503 -12.13 -25.92 17.82
C THR A 503 -11.40 -27.26 17.83
N GLU A 504 -11.28 -27.94 16.69
CA GLU A 504 -10.32 -29.03 16.49
C GLU A 504 -8.85 -28.58 16.51
N VAL A 505 -8.57 -27.28 16.34
CA VAL A 505 -7.21 -26.75 16.08
C VAL A 505 -6.76 -25.73 17.12
N ILE A 506 -7.64 -24.79 17.50
CA ILE A 506 -7.31 -23.73 18.47
C ILE A 506 -7.53 -24.20 19.93
N PRO A 507 -6.72 -23.75 20.90
CA PRO A 507 -5.63 -22.77 20.78
C PRO A 507 -4.25 -23.39 20.48
N ALA A 508 -4.14 -24.72 20.40
CA ALA A 508 -2.85 -25.43 20.29
C ALA A 508 -2.09 -25.12 18.98
N HIS A 509 -2.82 -24.93 17.87
CA HIS A 509 -2.27 -24.47 16.60
C HIS A 509 -3.09 -23.28 16.07
N SER A 510 -2.52 -22.55 15.10
CA SER A 510 -3.17 -21.39 14.49
C SER A 510 -4.05 -21.75 13.29
N CYS A 511 -5.15 -21.03 13.11
CA CYS A 511 -6.09 -21.21 12.01
C CYS A 511 -6.42 -19.87 11.31
N LEU A 512 -6.70 -19.92 10.00
CA LEU A 512 -7.23 -18.81 9.21
C LEU A 512 -8.59 -19.20 8.64
N VAL A 513 -9.56 -18.28 8.63
CA VAL A 513 -10.88 -18.47 8.03
C VAL A 513 -11.14 -17.37 6.99
N PHE A 514 -11.00 -17.71 5.71
CA PHE A 514 -11.36 -16.83 4.60
C PHE A 514 -12.88 -16.74 4.46
N CYS A 515 -13.40 -15.51 4.51
CA CYS A 515 -14.82 -15.16 4.42
C CYS A 515 -15.07 -14.26 3.18
N PRO A 516 -16.26 -14.35 2.55
CA PRO A 516 -16.54 -13.69 1.28
C PRO A 516 -16.67 -12.15 1.35
N THR A 517 -16.98 -11.58 2.52
CA THR A 517 -17.17 -10.12 2.70
C THR A 517 -16.67 -9.64 4.05
N LYS A 518 -16.34 -8.34 4.16
CA LYS A 518 -15.88 -7.65 5.38
C LYS A 518 -16.76 -7.99 6.60
N LYS A 519 -18.07 -7.70 6.49
CA LYS A 519 -19.08 -7.96 7.53
C LYS A 519 -19.24 -9.45 7.87
N ASN A 520 -18.91 -10.36 6.95
CA ASN A 520 -18.89 -11.80 7.24
C ASN A 520 -17.72 -12.18 8.17
N CYS A 521 -16.53 -11.58 7.99
CA CYS A 521 -15.37 -11.78 8.88
C CYS A 521 -15.71 -11.41 10.33
N GLU A 522 -16.25 -10.19 10.54
CA GLU A 522 -16.64 -9.67 11.85
C GLU A 522 -17.72 -10.56 12.51
N ASN A 523 -18.75 -10.93 11.75
CA ASN A 523 -19.82 -11.81 12.22
C ASN A 523 -19.30 -13.21 12.61
N VAL A 524 -18.39 -13.82 11.84
CA VAL A 524 -17.83 -15.15 12.16
C VAL A 524 -16.93 -15.08 13.39
N ALA A 525 -16.10 -14.04 13.53
CA ALA A 525 -15.27 -13.87 14.73
C ALA A 525 -16.15 -13.70 15.99
N GLY A 526 -17.17 -12.84 15.93
CA GLY A 526 -18.13 -12.65 17.02
C GLY A 526 -18.99 -13.89 17.32
N MET A 527 -19.32 -14.70 16.30
CA MET A 527 -20.04 -15.96 16.46
C MET A 527 -19.19 -17.01 17.19
N ILE A 528 -17.94 -17.24 16.73
CA ILE A 528 -17.04 -18.22 17.35
C ILE A 528 -16.74 -17.80 18.80
N CYS A 529 -16.48 -16.51 19.03
CA CYS A 529 -16.24 -15.94 20.36
C CYS A 529 -17.32 -16.31 21.40
N LYS A 530 -18.60 -16.31 21.01
CA LYS A 530 -19.74 -16.65 21.89
C LYS A 530 -19.84 -18.13 22.27
N TYR A 531 -19.07 -19.01 21.61
CA TYR A 531 -19.13 -20.46 21.81
C TYR A 531 -17.79 -21.08 22.23
N LEU A 532 -16.76 -20.27 22.46
CA LEU A 532 -15.53 -20.73 23.12
C LEU A 532 -15.73 -20.81 24.64
N LYS A 533 -14.85 -21.58 25.29
CA LYS A 533 -14.82 -21.73 26.74
C LYS A 533 -14.05 -20.58 27.39
N GLU A 534 -14.41 -20.25 28.62
CA GLU A 534 -13.70 -19.27 29.47
C GLU A 534 -12.20 -19.58 29.65
N ASP A 535 -11.77 -20.83 29.49
CA ASP A 535 -10.36 -21.24 29.47
C ASP A 535 -9.53 -20.46 28.41
N PHE A 536 -10.16 -20.02 27.32
CA PHE A 536 -9.51 -19.22 26.28
C PHE A 536 -9.15 -17.81 26.74
N LEU A 537 -9.82 -17.23 27.74
CA LEU A 537 -9.46 -15.92 28.29
C LEU A 537 -8.08 -15.96 28.97
N ARG A 538 -7.89 -16.98 29.82
CA ARG A 538 -6.65 -17.20 30.61
C ARG A 538 -5.44 -17.56 29.73
N HIS A 539 -5.66 -18.12 28.54
CA HIS A 539 -4.57 -18.47 27.63
C HIS A 539 -3.88 -17.20 27.09
N ARG A 540 -2.60 -16.97 27.44
CA ARG A 540 -1.82 -15.77 27.04
C ARG A 540 -2.48 -14.43 27.41
N GLU A 541 -3.17 -14.38 28.55
CA GLU A 541 -3.96 -13.23 29.02
C GLU A 541 -3.15 -11.91 29.02
N ALA A 542 -1.93 -11.92 29.55
CA ALA A 542 -1.06 -10.74 29.60
C ALA A 542 -0.67 -10.20 28.20
N GLU A 543 -0.34 -11.09 27.26
CA GLU A 543 0.03 -10.73 25.89
C GLU A 543 -1.17 -10.12 25.13
N LYS A 544 -2.38 -10.64 25.38
CA LYS A 544 -3.63 -10.10 24.83
C LYS A 544 -4.00 -8.74 25.43
N ALA A 545 -3.74 -8.54 26.73
CA ALA A 545 -3.94 -7.25 27.40
C ALA A 545 -3.00 -6.17 26.84
N ILE A 546 -1.76 -6.54 26.49
CA ILE A 546 -0.82 -5.68 25.78
C ILE A 546 -1.35 -5.34 24.38
N LEU A 547 -1.80 -6.32 23.59
CA LEU A 547 -2.37 -6.06 22.26
C LEU A 547 -3.59 -5.13 22.32
N LEU A 548 -4.48 -5.29 23.31
CA LEU A 548 -5.63 -4.40 23.51
C LEU A 548 -5.22 -2.97 23.92
N ARG A 549 -4.13 -2.82 24.67
CA ARG A 549 -3.51 -1.51 24.94
C ARG A 549 -3.00 -0.89 23.63
N GLU A 550 -2.19 -1.59 22.86
CA GLU A 550 -1.61 -1.06 21.62
C GLU A 550 -2.67 -0.70 20.56
N LEU A 551 -3.73 -1.51 20.42
CA LEU A 551 -4.86 -1.20 19.54
C LEU A 551 -5.61 0.06 19.98
N ARG A 552 -5.77 0.28 21.29
CA ARG A 552 -6.41 1.47 21.86
C ARG A 552 -5.57 2.73 21.68
N ASP A 553 -4.27 2.62 21.93
CA ASP A 553 -3.34 3.74 21.87
C ASP A 553 -3.08 4.13 20.40
N THR A 554 -3.19 3.17 19.47
CA THR A 554 -3.33 3.40 18.01
C THR A 554 -4.62 4.13 17.65
N GLY A 555 -5.73 3.80 18.30
CA GLY A 555 -7.02 4.45 18.07
C GLY A 555 -7.26 5.75 18.85
N ASN A 556 -6.21 6.43 19.32
CA ASN A 556 -6.30 7.65 20.14
C ASN A 556 -7.26 7.50 21.35
N GLY A 557 -7.34 6.30 21.95
CA GLY A 557 -8.26 5.94 23.03
C GLY A 557 -9.42 5.01 22.61
N SER A 558 -9.67 4.87 21.32
CA SER A 558 -10.74 4.03 20.76
C SER A 558 -10.26 2.62 20.40
N VAL A 559 -11.12 1.60 20.57
CA VAL A 559 -10.89 0.21 20.12
C VAL A 559 -12.12 -0.27 19.37
N CYS A 560 -11.95 -1.07 18.32
CA CYS A 560 -13.07 -1.66 17.60
C CYS A 560 -13.94 -2.51 18.55
N PRO A 561 -15.27 -2.31 18.63
CA PRO A 561 -16.15 -3.08 19.51
C PRO A 561 -16.11 -4.59 19.29
N VAL A 562 -15.78 -5.04 18.08
CA VAL A 562 -15.57 -6.46 17.76
C VAL A 562 -14.22 -6.92 18.33
N LEU A 563 -13.11 -6.25 18.02
CA LEU A 563 -11.77 -6.62 18.55
C LEU A 563 -11.72 -6.60 20.08
N ARG A 564 -12.35 -5.61 20.73
CA ARG A 564 -12.47 -5.52 22.20
C ARG A 564 -13.11 -6.77 22.82
N ARG A 565 -14.01 -7.46 22.09
CA ARG A 565 -14.67 -8.69 22.52
C ARG A 565 -13.91 -9.95 22.11
N THR A 566 -13.32 -9.99 20.92
CA THR A 566 -12.73 -11.21 20.35
C THR A 566 -11.29 -11.46 20.81
N VAL A 567 -10.48 -10.40 20.97
CA VAL A 567 -9.04 -10.52 21.32
C VAL A 567 -8.79 -11.22 22.67
N PRO A 568 -9.60 -11.00 23.74
CA PRO A 568 -9.48 -11.77 24.99
C PRO A 568 -9.56 -13.30 24.77
N TYR A 569 -10.36 -13.77 23.82
CA TYR A 569 -10.47 -15.19 23.48
C TYR A 569 -9.36 -15.69 22.52
N GLY A 570 -8.41 -14.83 22.11
CA GLY A 570 -7.37 -15.15 21.12
C GLY A 570 -7.84 -15.07 19.66
N LEU A 571 -8.94 -14.36 19.42
CA LEU A 571 -9.60 -14.25 18.11
C LEU A 571 -9.52 -12.81 17.59
N ALA A 572 -9.25 -12.63 16.31
CA ALA A 572 -9.43 -11.34 15.64
C ALA A 572 -9.97 -11.52 14.22
N TYR A 573 -10.17 -10.40 13.53
CA TYR A 573 -10.56 -10.36 12.13
C TYR A 573 -9.63 -9.41 11.35
N HIS A 574 -9.57 -9.56 10.03
CA HIS A 574 -8.67 -8.81 9.16
C HIS A 574 -9.29 -8.50 7.78
N HIS A 575 -9.44 -7.22 7.47
CA HIS A 575 -9.78 -6.72 6.13
C HIS A 575 -9.48 -5.21 6.02
N SER A 576 -9.58 -4.66 4.81
CA SER A 576 -9.42 -3.24 4.46
C SER A 576 -10.43 -2.25 5.09
N GLY A 577 -11.17 -2.67 6.12
CA GLY A 577 -11.97 -1.78 6.97
C GLY A 577 -11.22 -1.34 8.24
N LEU A 578 -10.23 -2.14 8.66
CA LEU A 578 -9.25 -1.76 9.68
C LEU A 578 -8.17 -0.86 9.06
N THR A 579 -7.56 -0.04 9.89
CA THR A 579 -6.35 0.72 9.54
C THR A 579 -5.15 -0.21 9.31
N SER A 580 -4.12 0.28 8.63
CA SER A 580 -2.88 -0.47 8.36
C SER A 580 -2.10 -0.77 9.64
N GLU A 581 -2.23 0.10 10.63
CA GLU A 581 -1.67 -0.01 11.98
C GLU A 581 -2.37 -1.13 12.77
N GLU A 582 -3.71 -1.14 12.83
CA GLU A 582 -4.47 -2.24 13.44
C GLU A 582 -4.18 -3.58 12.75
N ARG A 583 -4.16 -3.60 11.41
CA ARG A 583 -3.85 -4.81 10.63
C ARG A 583 -2.48 -5.37 11.01
N LYS A 584 -1.45 -4.52 11.05
CA LYS A 584 -0.09 -4.90 11.46
C LYS A 584 -0.02 -5.42 12.89
N LEU A 585 -0.71 -4.79 13.85
CA LEU A 585 -0.76 -5.29 15.24
C LEU A 585 -1.42 -6.69 15.31
N VAL A 586 -2.53 -6.90 14.59
CA VAL A 586 -3.21 -8.19 14.47
C VAL A 586 -2.33 -9.25 13.78
N GLU A 587 -1.55 -8.86 12.76
CA GLU A 587 -0.60 -9.73 12.06
C GLU A 587 0.59 -10.15 12.95
N GLU A 588 1.23 -9.20 13.64
CA GLU A 588 2.35 -9.47 14.55
C GLU A 588 1.90 -10.33 15.75
N ALA A 589 0.70 -10.08 16.29
CA ALA A 589 0.07 -10.88 17.35
C ALA A 589 -0.32 -12.31 16.90
N TYR A 590 -0.73 -12.49 15.64
CA TYR A 590 -0.99 -13.82 15.09
C TYR A 590 0.31 -14.58 14.82
N SER A 591 1.33 -13.91 14.28
CA SER A 591 2.64 -14.50 14.00
C SER A 591 3.35 -15.01 15.27
N SER A 592 3.21 -14.27 16.38
CA SER A 592 3.71 -14.65 17.71
C SER A 592 2.81 -15.63 18.49
N GLY A 593 1.61 -15.92 17.97
CA GLY A 593 0.65 -16.86 18.56
C GLY A 593 -0.17 -16.32 19.74
N VAL A 594 -0.19 -15.01 19.97
CA VAL A 594 -1.12 -14.33 20.90
C VAL A 594 -2.57 -14.52 20.44
N LEU A 595 -2.77 -14.46 19.12
CA LEU A 595 -4.01 -14.79 18.44
C LEU A 595 -3.88 -16.17 17.78
N CYS A 596 -4.84 -17.05 18.04
CA CYS A 596 -4.90 -18.39 17.45
C CYS A 596 -5.83 -18.47 16.22
N LEU A 597 -6.72 -17.49 16.03
CA LEU A 597 -7.62 -17.40 14.88
C LEU A 597 -7.65 -15.99 14.28
N LEU A 598 -7.59 -15.92 12.94
CA LEU A 598 -8.07 -14.75 12.18
C LEU A 598 -9.21 -15.16 11.25
N THR A 599 -10.29 -14.38 11.24
CA THR A 599 -11.26 -14.36 10.12
C THR A 599 -10.87 -13.25 9.15
N CYS A 600 -10.72 -13.54 7.86
CA CYS A 600 -10.14 -12.61 6.90
C CYS A 600 -10.86 -12.59 5.56
N THR A 601 -10.76 -11.48 4.82
CA THR A 601 -11.13 -11.49 3.38
C THR A 601 -9.97 -11.99 2.53
N SER A 602 -10.22 -12.17 1.23
CA SER A 602 -9.20 -12.41 0.20
C SER A 602 -8.01 -11.44 0.25
N THR A 603 -8.16 -10.24 0.82
CA THR A 603 -7.08 -9.25 0.95
C THR A 603 -5.87 -9.74 1.75
N LEU A 604 -6.03 -10.73 2.65
CA LEU A 604 -4.91 -11.36 3.36
C LEU A 604 -4.23 -12.48 2.55
N ALA A 605 -4.81 -12.92 1.43
CA ALA A 605 -4.27 -14.00 0.60
C ALA A 605 -2.94 -13.61 -0.08
N ALA A 606 -2.73 -12.31 -0.34
CA ALA A 606 -1.54 -11.76 -0.99
C ALA A 606 -0.77 -10.79 -0.07
N GLY A 607 0.48 -10.48 -0.41
CA GLY A 607 1.24 -9.35 0.16
C GLY A 607 1.75 -9.43 1.60
N ILE A 608 1.45 -10.50 2.36
CA ILE A 608 1.85 -10.68 3.77
C ILE A 608 2.14 -12.16 4.06
N ASN A 609 3.25 -12.49 4.74
CA ASN A 609 3.65 -13.87 5.07
C ASN A 609 3.08 -14.36 6.42
N LEU A 610 1.77 -14.67 6.46
CA LEU A 610 1.12 -15.37 7.58
C LEU A 610 0.73 -16.80 7.19
N PRO A 611 1.51 -17.82 7.62
CA PRO A 611 1.15 -19.23 7.55
C PRO A 611 0.39 -19.72 8.79
N ALA A 612 -0.42 -20.77 8.64
CA ALA A 612 -1.28 -21.32 9.69
C ALA A 612 -1.39 -22.85 9.61
N ARG A 613 -1.67 -23.58 10.69
CA ARG A 613 -1.82 -25.05 10.62
C ARG A 613 -3.01 -25.46 9.73
N ARG A 614 -4.14 -24.77 9.89
CA ARG A 614 -5.36 -25.00 9.11
C ARG A 614 -5.89 -23.72 8.47
N VAL A 615 -6.21 -23.77 7.18
CA VAL A 615 -6.89 -22.71 6.43
C VAL A 615 -8.32 -23.19 6.10
N ILE A 616 -9.33 -22.38 6.34
CA ILE A 616 -10.72 -22.69 6.02
C ILE A 616 -11.22 -21.63 5.03
N LEU A 617 -11.78 -22.05 3.89
CA LEU A 617 -12.50 -21.16 2.98
C LEU A 617 -13.99 -21.38 3.26
N ARG A 618 -14.69 -20.39 3.83
CA ARG A 618 -16.12 -20.50 4.17
C ARG A 618 -17.01 -20.67 2.94
N SER A 619 -16.55 -20.21 1.78
CA SER A 619 -17.31 -20.18 0.54
C SER A 619 -16.35 -20.23 -0.65
N PRO A 620 -16.75 -20.80 -1.81
CA PRO A 620 -15.96 -20.70 -3.04
C PRO A 620 -16.10 -19.35 -3.76
N TYR A 621 -16.75 -18.36 -3.13
CA TYR A 621 -17.00 -17.03 -3.67
C TYR A 621 -16.23 -15.93 -2.92
N VAL A 622 -15.82 -14.88 -3.64
CA VAL A 622 -15.36 -13.60 -3.10
C VAL A 622 -16.37 -12.54 -3.52
N ALA A 623 -17.01 -11.87 -2.55
CA ALA A 623 -18.24 -11.11 -2.78
C ALA A 623 -19.31 -11.93 -3.54
N THR A 624 -19.51 -11.66 -4.84
CA THR A 624 -20.41 -12.38 -5.74
C THR A 624 -19.73 -13.45 -6.60
N ASP A 625 -18.41 -13.39 -6.74
CA ASP A 625 -17.71 -13.97 -7.87
C ASP A 625 -17.00 -15.26 -7.46
N PHE A 626 -17.06 -16.28 -8.32
CA PHE A 626 -16.46 -17.57 -8.03
C PHE A 626 -14.93 -17.48 -8.11
N LEU A 627 -14.22 -18.07 -7.14
CA LEU A 627 -12.77 -18.00 -7.01
C LEU A 627 -12.04 -18.40 -8.29
N LYS A 628 -11.06 -17.59 -8.72
CA LYS A 628 -10.04 -17.99 -9.71
C LYS A 628 -9.10 -19.03 -9.06
N ARG A 629 -8.50 -19.92 -9.86
CA ARG A 629 -7.59 -20.98 -9.36
C ARG A 629 -6.34 -20.40 -8.72
N SER A 630 -5.78 -19.33 -9.29
CA SER A 630 -4.71 -18.53 -8.68
C SER A 630 -5.07 -18.09 -7.26
N GLN A 631 -6.19 -17.40 -7.09
CA GLN A 631 -6.70 -16.92 -5.79
C GLN A 631 -6.88 -18.08 -4.80
N TYR A 632 -7.53 -19.18 -5.21
CA TYR A 632 -7.69 -20.37 -4.38
C TYR A 632 -6.34 -20.94 -3.91
N LYS A 633 -5.37 -21.12 -4.82
CA LYS A 633 -4.03 -21.65 -4.48
C LYS A 633 -3.20 -20.68 -3.64
N GLN A 634 -3.36 -19.35 -3.79
CA GLN A 634 -2.78 -18.35 -2.89
C GLN A 634 -3.33 -18.46 -1.46
N MET A 635 -4.64 -18.72 -1.31
CA MET A 635 -5.27 -18.93 0.01
C MET A 635 -4.82 -20.24 0.67
N VAL A 636 -4.99 -21.39 0.00
CA VAL A 636 -4.65 -22.70 0.59
C VAL A 636 -3.15 -22.92 0.74
N GLY A 637 -2.33 -22.25 -0.09
CA GLY A 637 -0.87 -22.23 0.00
C GLY A 637 -0.31 -21.65 1.30
N ARG A 638 -1.16 -21.11 2.19
CA ARG A 638 -0.81 -20.64 3.55
C ARG A 638 -0.91 -21.71 4.63
N ALA A 639 -1.47 -22.89 4.33
CA ALA A 639 -1.60 -23.96 5.31
C ALA A 639 -0.28 -24.73 5.50
N GLY A 640 0.20 -24.85 6.74
CA GLY A 640 1.47 -25.46 7.15
C GLY A 640 2.56 -24.43 7.44
N ARG A 641 2.93 -24.24 8.71
CA ARG A 641 4.03 -23.36 9.14
C ARG A 641 5.37 -24.09 9.07
N ALA A 642 6.26 -23.66 8.17
CA ALA A 642 7.58 -24.25 8.00
C ALA A 642 8.39 -24.29 9.31
N GLY A 643 8.91 -25.46 9.66
CA GLY A 643 9.66 -25.69 10.90
C GLY A 643 8.81 -25.80 12.18
N ILE A 644 7.48 -25.75 12.10
CA ILE A 644 6.57 -25.86 13.25
C ILE A 644 5.51 -26.96 13.03
N ASP A 645 4.79 -26.94 11.91
CA ASP A 645 3.76 -27.94 11.61
C ASP A 645 4.33 -29.07 10.73
N THR A 646 3.95 -30.31 11.04
CA THR A 646 4.27 -31.50 10.22
C THR A 646 3.55 -31.52 8.87
N GLU A 647 2.34 -31.00 8.83
CA GLU A 647 1.44 -30.96 7.68
C GLU A 647 0.61 -29.67 7.74
N GLY A 648 0.11 -29.21 6.60
CA GLY A 648 -0.82 -28.10 6.47
C GLY A 648 -2.14 -28.56 5.88
N GLU A 649 -3.26 -28.14 6.47
CA GLU A 649 -4.61 -28.56 6.05
C GLU A 649 -5.39 -27.36 5.48
N SER A 650 -6.06 -27.54 4.34
CA SER A 650 -7.03 -26.55 3.86
C SER A 650 -8.40 -27.16 3.64
N ILE A 651 -9.47 -26.52 4.14
CA ILE A 651 -10.86 -27.00 4.02
C ILE A 651 -11.71 -25.96 3.28
N LEU A 652 -12.18 -26.31 2.09
CA LEU A 652 -13.17 -25.52 1.33
C LEU A 652 -14.59 -26.00 1.67
N ILE A 653 -15.42 -25.12 2.21
CA ILE A 653 -16.83 -25.40 2.51
C ILE A 653 -17.67 -25.11 1.25
N LEU A 654 -18.50 -26.08 0.84
CA LEU A 654 -19.35 -26.01 -0.35
C LEU A 654 -20.82 -26.28 -0.03
N GLN A 655 -21.71 -25.72 -0.84
CA GLN A 655 -23.09 -26.17 -0.96
C GLN A 655 -23.21 -27.19 -2.10
N ASP A 656 -24.21 -28.08 -2.07
CA ASP A 656 -24.37 -29.14 -3.08
C ASP A 656 -24.41 -28.62 -4.53
N LYS A 657 -24.94 -27.39 -4.73
CA LYS A 657 -25.01 -26.69 -6.03
C LYS A 657 -23.63 -26.35 -6.62
N ASP A 658 -22.63 -26.10 -5.77
CA ASP A 658 -21.32 -25.56 -6.16
C ASP A 658 -20.32 -26.68 -6.51
N ARG A 659 -20.69 -27.95 -6.25
CA ARG A 659 -19.81 -29.13 -6.32
C ARG A 659 -19.03 -29.21 -7.63
N ASN A 660 -19.73 -29.09 -8.77
CA ASN A 660 -19.13 -29.28 -10.10
C ASN A 660 -18.16 -28.12 -10.46
N MET A 661 -18.48 -26.90 -10.03
CA MET A 661 -17.59 -25.74 -10.22
C MET A 661 -16.35 -25.87 -9.33
N ALA A 662 -16.50 -26.38 -8.10
CA ALA A 662 -15.38 -26.63 -7.21
C ALA A 662 -14.47 -27.79 -7.67
N GLN A 663 -15.04 -28.88 -8.23
CA GLN A 663 -14.25 -29.92 -8.90
C GLN A 663 -13.41 -29.31 -10.03
N THR A 664 -14.02 -28.44 -10.85
CA THR A 664 -13.32 -27.73 -11.93
C THR A 664 -12.22 -26.80 -11.39
N LEU A 665 -12.49 -26.01 -10.33
CA LEU A 665 -11.52 -25.13 -9.68
C LEU A 665 -10.29 -25.88 -9.15
N VAL A 666 -10.52 -27.03 -8.53
CA VAL A 666 -9.50 -27.80 -7.82
C VAL A 666 -8.69 -28.70 -8.76
N CYS A 667 -9.31 -29.29 -9.79
CA CYS A 667 -8.67 -30.22 -10.72
C CYS A 667 -8.27 -29.63 -12.09
N SER A 668 -8.57 -28.37 -12.38
CA SER A 668 -8.09 -27.65 -13.58
C SER A 668 -6.54 -27.56 -13.66
N PRO A 669 -5.97 -27.37 -14.86
CA PRO A 669 -4.56 -26.97 -15.00
C PRO A 669 -4.31 -25.57 -14.39
N MET A 670 -3.05 -25.21 -14.17
CA MET A 670 -2.70 -23.84 -13.77
C MET A 670 -3.09 -22.82 -14.84
N GLU A 671 -3.47 -21.62 -14.40
CA GLU A 671 -3.95 -20.56 -15.28
C GLU A 671 -2.84 -20.06 -16.22
N ASN A 672 -3.27 -19.57 -17.39
CA ASN A 672 -2.40 -18.98 -18.40
C ASN A 672 -2.29 -17.46 -18.17
N CYS A 673 -1.08 -16.94 -18.29
CA CYS A 673 -0.77 -15.52 -18.23
C CYS A 673 -0.92 -14.91 -19.63
N TYR A 674 -1.91 -14.04 -19.81
CA TYR A 674 -2.16 -13.33 -21.08
C TYR A 674 -1.77 -11.86 -21.00
N SER A 675 -1.40 -11.26 -22.15
CA SER A 675 -1.16 -9.81 -22.23
C SER A 675 -2.45 -9.01 -22.08
N ASN A 676 -2.46 -8.08 -21.12
CA ASN A 676 -3.57 -7.16 -20.88
C ASN A 676 -3.40 -5.79 -21.57
N LEU A 677 -2.44 -5.63 -22.49
CA LEU A 677 -2.25 -4.37 -23.24
C LEU A 677 -3.49 -3.93 -24.04
N LEU A 678 -4.32 -4.88 -24.49
CA LEU A 678 -5.58 -4.61 -25.21
C LEU A 678 -6.81 -4.48 -24.29
N LEU A 679 -6.67 -4.70 -22.98
CA LEU A 679 -7.78 -4.63 -22.02
C LEU A 679 -8.35 -3.20 -21.93
N HIS A 680 -9.66 -3.10 -21.66
CA HIS A 680 -10.42 -1.84 -21.61
C HIS A 680 -10.17 -0.93 -22.83
N ASP A 681 -10.50 -1.43 -24.02
CA ASP A 681 -10.33 -0.74 -25.32
C ASP A 681 -8.89 -0.23 -25.57
N GLY A 682 -7.90 -1.04 -25.19
CA GLY A 682 -6.49 -0.76 -25.45
C GLY A 682 -5.84 0.29 -24.55
N LYS A 683 -6.39 0.60 -23.36
CA LYS A 683 -5.78 1.55 -22.38
C LYS A 683 -4.28 1.31 -22.17
N GLY A 684 -3.86 0.05 -22.02
CA GLY A 684 -2.45 -0.32 -21.85
C GLY A 684 -1.60 0.01 -23.07
N LEU A 685 -2.06 -0.38 -24.26
CA LEU A 685 -1.39 -0.09 -25.54
C LEU A 685 -1.29 1.42 -25.82
N LEU A 686 -2.34 2.19 -25.54
CA LEU A 686 -2.34 3.65 -25.68
C LEU A 686 -1.29 4.31 -24.77
N SER A 687 -1.22 3.88 -23.50
CA SER A 687 -0.24 4.38 -22.53
C SER A 687 1.20 4.00 -22.91
N LEU A 688 1.39 2.77 -23.42
CA LEU A 688 2.65 2.33 -23.99
C LEU A 688 3.09 3.20 -25.17
N ILE A 689 2.24 3.40 -26.18
CA ILE A 689 2.57 4.19 -27.37
C ILE A 689 2.94 5.64 -26.98
N LEU A 690 2.12 6.30 -26.16
CA LEU A 690 2.40 7.67 -25.72
C LEU A 690 3.75 7.76 -24.99
N SER A 691 4.06 6.80 -24.14
CA SER A 691 5.32 6.78 -23.39
C SER A 691 6.54 6.39 -24.24
N LEU A 692 6.39 5.57 -25.30
CA LEU A 692 7.48 5.24 -26.22
C LEU A 692 7.91 6.44 -27.07
N ILE A 693 6.93 7.18 -27.61
CA ILE A 693 7.20 8.43 -28.34
C ILE A 693 7.72 9.49 -27.35
N GLY A 694 7.12 9.58 -26.16
CA GLY A 694 7.45 10.57 -25.14
C GLY A 694 8.85 10.43 -24.52
N LEU A 695 9.41 9.21 -24.52
CA LEU A 695 10.79 8.91 -24.13
C LEU A 695 11.77 8.90 -25.33
N ASN A 696 11.31 9.28 -26.53
CA ASN A 696 12.06 9.21 -27.79
C ASN A 696 12.61 7.81 -28.13
N ILE A 697 11.97 6.73 -27.64
CA ILE A 697 12.30 5.34 -28.00
C ILE A 697 11.82 5.05 -29.43
N THR A 698 10.71 5.68 -29.86
CA THR A 698 10.12 5.50 -31.19
C THR A 698 9.66 6.84 -31.77
N THR A 699 10.26 7.30 -32.87
CA THR A 699 9.86 8.53 -33.58
C THR A 699 9.05 8.25 -34.85
N SER A 700 8.91 6.99 -35.27
CA SER A 700 8.11 6.60 -36.45
C SER A 700 7.19 5.40 -36.17
N PRO A 701 6.11 5.22 -36.95
CA PRO A 701 5.25 4.03 -36.89
C PRO A 701 5.98 2.72 -37.21
N ASP A 702 7.18 2.77 -37.80
CA ASP A 702 8.00 1.62 -38.14
C ASP A 702 8.78 1.12 -36.92
N GLN A 703 9.53 2.01 -36.26
CA GLN A 703 10.18 1.74 -34.99
C GLN A 703 9.18 1.28 -33.91
N LEU A 704 7.96 1.82 -33.93
CA LEU A 704 6.89 1.41 -33.03
C LEU A 704 6.47 -0.06 -33.24
N ARG A 705 6.45 -0.55 -34.47
CA ARG A 705 6.20 -1.99 -34.74
C ARG A 705 7.38 -2.85 -34.28
N ASP A 706 8.61 -2.39 -34.53
CA ASP A 706 9.82 -3.11 -34.12
C ASP A 706 9.94 -3.22 -32.60
N PHE A 707 9.53 -2.18 -31.84
CA PHE A 707 9.38 -2.26 -30.39
C PHE A 707 8.33 -3.30 -30.00
N LEU A 708 7.13 -3.23 -30.61
CA LEU A 708 6.01 -4.10 -30.25
C LEU A 708 6.30 -5.58 -30.53
N CYS A 709 7.17 -5.91 -31.49
CA CYS A 709 7.70 -7.27 -31.68
C CYS A 709 8.39 -7.86 -30.43
N GLY A 710 8.79 -7.04 -29.46
CA GLY A 710 9.34 -7.43 -28.16
C GLY A 710 8.33 -7.57 -27.01
N THR A 711 7.02 -7.49 -27.27
CA THR A 711 5.95 -7.59 -26.25
C THR A 711 5.35 -8.99 -26.13
N LEU A 712 4.73 -9.32 -24.99
CA LEU A 712 3.95 -10.56 -24.85
C LEU A 712 2.70 -10.51 -25.73
N LEU A 713 2.08 -9.33 -25.90
CA LEU A 713 0.99 -9.12 -26.87
C LEU A 713 1.35 -9.61 -28.27
N TYR A 714 2.57 -9.34 -28.74
CA TYR A 714 3.05 -9.82 -30.03
C TYR A 714 3.28 -11.33 -30.04
N VAL A 715 3.87 -11.91 -28.98
CA VAL A 715 3.99 -13.38 -28.83
C VAL A 715 2.62 -14.07 -28.90
N GLN A 716 1.61 -13.48 -28.27
CA GLN A 716 0.24 -14.02 -28.16
C GLN A 716 -0.73 -13.49 -29.22
N GLN A 717 -0.27 -12.73 -30.23
CA GLN A 717 -1.13 -12.04 -31.20
C GLN A 717 -2.12 -12.96 -31.91
N ARG A 718 -1.76 -14.24 -32.15
CA ARG A 718 -2.64 -15.23 -32.80
C ARG A 718 -3.81 -15.69 -31.94
N GLN A 719 -3.77 -15.42 -30.63
CA GLN A 719 -4.79 -15.79 -29.65
C GLN A 719 -5.61 -14.56 -29.21
N LEU A 720 -4.96 -13.38 -29.12
CA LEU A 720 -5.58 -12.15 -28.62
C LEU A 720 -6.08 -11.21 -29.73
N CYS A 721 -5.51 -11.27 -30.94
CA CYS A 721 -5.84 -10.38 -32.06
C CYS A 721 -6.58 -11.14 -33.18
N VAL A 722 -7.67 -11.83 -32.83
CA VAL A 722 -8.41 -12.73 -33.75
C VAL A 722 -9.16 -11.95 -34.84
N ASP A 723 -9.93 -10.91 -34.46
CA ASP A 723 -10.83 -10.19 -35.38
C ASP A 723 -10.18 -9.01 -36.11
N LYS A 724 -9.05 -8.52 -35.61
CA LYS A 724 -8.37 -7.29 -36.07
C LYS A 724 -6.87 -7.48 -35.95
N SER A 725 -6.11 -7.11 -36.97
CA SER A 725 -4.64 -7.24 -36.91
C SER A 725 -4.04 -6.28 -35.88
N LEU A 726 -2.93 -6.69 -35.24
CA LEU A 726 -2.18 -5.85 -34.30
C LEU A 726 -1.80 -4.49 -34.92
N ARG A 727 -1.50 -4.46 -36.23
CA ARG A 727 -1.22 -3.24 -36.98
C ARG A 727 -2.38 -2.24 -36.94
N GLU A 728 -3.63 -2.70 -37.08
CA GLU A 728 -4.78 -1.81 -36.98
C GLU A 728 -5.07 -1.37 -35.54
N ALA A 729 -4.80 -2.23 -34.54
CA ALA A 729 -4.94 -1.86 -33.13
C ALA A 729 -3.97 -0.72 -32.78
N VAL A 730 -2.72 -0.82 -33.24
CA VAL A 730 -1.71 0.25 -33.13
C VAL A 730 -2.13 1.50 -33.88
N GLN A 731 -2.61 1.37 -35.13
CA GLN A 731 -3.04 2.54 -35.92
C GLN A 731 -4.19 3.29 -35.23
N ARG A 732 -5.27 2.59 -34.84
CA ARG A 732 -6.38 3.20 -34.09
C ARG A 732 -5.93 3.82 -32.77
N SER A 733 -4.89 3.26 -32.13
CA SER A 733 -4.32 3.83 -30.90
C SER A 733 -3.54 5.12 -31.16
N VAL A 734 -2.75 5.19 -32.23
CA VAL A 734 -2.07 6.42 -32.69
C VAL A 734 -3.10 7.49 -33.06
N ASP A 735 -4.16 7.12 -33.76
CA ASP A 735 -5.22 8.05 -34.16
C ASP A 735 -6.02 8.56 -32.94
N LEU A 736 -6.36 7.71 -31.97
CA LEU A 736 -7.03 8.13 -30.73
C LEU A 736 -6.16 9.00 -29.82
N LEU A 737 -4.82 8.84 -29.85
CA LEU A 737 -3.90 9.75 -29.15
C LEU A 737 -3.79 11.11 -29.86
N ARG A 738 -3.96 11.15 -31.19
CA ARG A 738 -4.02 12.37 -32.01
C ARG A 738 -5.33 13.13 -31.76
N ASP A 739 -6.47 12.43 -31.77
CA ASP A 739 -7.81 12.97 -31.49
C ASP A 739 -7.98 13.53 -30.06
N LYS A 740 -7.01 13.23 -29.17
CA LYS A 740 -6.93 13.76 -27.79
C LYS A 740 -5.87 14.85 -27.60
N ASP A 741 -5.27 15.35 -28.69
CA ASP A 741 -4.17 16.32 -28.67
C ASP A 741 -2.95 15.89 -27.83
N LEU A 742 -2.71 14.57 -27.68
CA LEU A 742 -1.58 14.03 -26.89
C LEU A 742 -0.35 13.77 -27.77
N ILE A 743 -0.54 13.53 -29.07
CA ILE A 743 0.54 13.42 -30.06
C ILE A 743 0.23 14.23 -31.31
N THR A 744 1.27 14.75 -31.95
CA THR A 744 1.24 15.30 -33.30
C THR A 744 1.89 14.31 -34.26
N VAL A 745 1.31 14.21 -35.47
CA VAL A 745 1.83 13.40 -36.57
C VAL A 745 2.15 14.33 -37.74
N THR A 746 3.42 14.43 -38.12
CA THR A 746 3.85 15.18 -39.32
C THR A 746 4.15 14.21 -40.46
N GLU A 747 3.85 14.63 -41.69
CA GLU A 747 4.16 13.85 -42.90
C GLU A 747 5.33 14.50 -43.62
N ASP A 748 6.51 13.91 -43.43
CA ASP A 748 7.76 14.34 -44.03
C ASP A 748 8.05 13.53 -45.31
N SER A 749 8.98 14.01 -46.14
CA SER A 749 9.41 13.29 -47.36
C SER A 749 10.05 11.92 -47.11
N HIS A 750 10.27 11.54 -45.85
CA HIS A 750 10.77 10.24 -45.41
C HIS A 750 9.72 9.38 -44.67
N GLY A 751 8.49 9.86 -44.48
CA GLY A 751 7.39 9.12 -43.85
C GLY A 751 6.65 9.92 -42.77
N GLN A 752 5.84 9.21 -41.97
CA GLN A 752 5.16 9.79 -40.81
C GLN A 752 6.12 9.87 -39.61
N THR A 753 6.30 11.07 -39.09
CA THR A 753 7.05 11.34 -37.85
C THR A 753 6.05 11.55 -36.70
N LEU A 754 6.28 10.90 -35.57
CA LEU A 754 5.46 10.98 -34.36
C LEU A 754 6.17 11.84 -33.30
N GLN A 755 5.45 12.81 -32.73
CA GLN A 755 5.94 13.66 -31.64
C GLN A 755 4.88 13.80 -30.55
N VAL A 756 5.31 13.98 -29.30
CA VAL A 756 4.39 14.15 -28.14
C VAL A 756 4.16 15.62 -27.85
N THR A 757 2.90 16.02 -27.60
CA THR A 757 2.56 17.41 -27.23
C THR A 757 2.94 17.71 -25.78
N ALA A 758 2.93 18.99 -25.38
CA ALA A 758 3.14 19.35 -23.97
C ALA A 758 2.13 18.63 -23.04
N LEU A 759 0.85 18.55 -23.44
CA LEU A 759 -0.18 17.82 -22.72
C LEU A 759 0.07 16.31 -22.68
N GLY A 760 0.53 15.71 -23.79
CA GLY A 760 0.93 14.30 -23.83
C GLY A 760 2.12 13.99 -22.93
N LYS A 761 3.11 14.89 -22.88
CA LYS A 761 4.32 14.77 -22.06
C LYS A 761 3.97 14.85 -20.57
N ALA A 762 3.16 15.84 -20.20
CA ALA A 762 2.59 15.96 -18.85
C ALA A 762 1.77 14.74 -18.45
N THR A 763 0.96 14.20 -19.37
CA THR A 763 0.10 13.02 -19.11
C THR A 763 0.93 11.77 -18.80
N TYR A 764 1.94 11.44 -19.62
CA TYR A 764 2.73 10.23 -19.38
C TYR A 764 3.68 10.37 -18.18
N LYS A 765 4.29 11.55 -17.96
CA LYS A 765 5.16 11.78 -16.80
C LYS A 765 4.39 11.84 -15.49
N GLY A 766 3.25 12.53 -15.49
CA GLY A 766 2.28 12.49 -14.40
C GLY A 766 1.68 11.10 -14.15
N SER A 767 1.87 10.14 -15.07
CA SER A 767 1.26 8.80 -14.99
C SER A 767 -0.27 8.87 -14.82
N VAL A 768 -0.91 9.84 -15.48
CA VAL A 768 -2.35 10.11 -15.40
C VAL A 768 -3.09 9.27 -16.44
N ASP A 769 -4.24 8.68 -16.08
CA ASP A 769 -5.06 7.92 -17.03
C ASP A 769 -5.53 8.83 -18.19
N LEU A 770 -5.37 8.30 -19.41
CA LEU A 770 -5.76 8.89 -20.68
C LEU A 770 -7.28 9.17 -20.80
N THR A 771 -8.12 8.64 -19.91
CA THR A 771 -9.53 9.05 -19.78
C THR A 771 -9.72 10.36 -19.02
N TYR A 772 -8.82 10.68 -18.08
CA TYR A 772 -8.96 11.84 -17.19
C TYR A 772 -7.99 12.99 -17.52
N SER A 773 -6.95 12.79 -18.35
CA SER A 773 -5.96 13.84 -18.70
C SER A 773 -6.58 15.19 -19.11
N GLY A 774 -7.49 15.18 -20.09
CA GLY A 774 -8.20 16.39 -20.54
C GLY A 774 -9.22 16.94 -19.53
N VAL A 775 -9.73 16.12 -18.62
CA VAL A 775 -10.59 16.55 -17.51
C VAL A 775 -9.74 17.27 -16.46
N LEU A 776 -8.61 16.70 -16.08
CA LEU A 776 -7.64 17.26 -15.14
C LEU A 776 -7.08 18.59 -15.63
N TYR A 777 -6.64 18.67 -16.90
CA TYR A 777 -6.16 19.93 -17.50
C TYR A 777 -7.21 21.05 -17.40
N ARG A 778 -8.47 20.73 -17.69
CA ARG A 778 -9.59 21.68 -17.62
C ARG A 778 -9.94 22.07 -16.18
N ASP A 779 -9.90 21.12 -15.25
CA ASP A 779 -10.16 21.36 -13.82
C ASP A 779 -9.05 22.26 -13.21
N LEU A 780 -7.78 22.01 -13.55
CA LEU A 780 -6.63 22.85 -13.16
C LEU A 780 -6.71 24.25 -13.79
N SER A 781 -7.09 24.35 -15.07
CA SER A 781 -7.27 25.63 -15.78
C SER A 781 -8.33 26.50 -15.09
N LYS A 782 -9.50 25.93 -14.77
CA LYS A 782 -10.53 26.60 -13.96
C LYS A 782 -10.05 26.91 -12.54
N GLY A 783 -9.17 26.07 -12.00
CA GLY A 783 -8.46 26.34 -10.75
C GLY A 783 -7.69 27.66 -10.80
N LEU A 784 -6.97 27.97 -11.90
CA LEU A 784 -6.26 29.25 -12.07
C LEU A 784 -7.21 30.46 -12.11
N GLU A 785 -8.40 30.33 -12.69
CA GLU A 785 -9.41 31.41 -12.75
C GLU A 785 -9.92 31.84 -11.36
N GLY A 786 -9.83 30.98 -10.35
CA GLY A 786 -10.53 31.18 -9.06
C GLY A 786 -10.00 30.35 -7.89
N LEU A 787 -8.67 30.25 -7.74
CA LEU A 787 -8.08 29.42 -6.68
C LEU A 787 -8.36 29.98 -5.27
N LEU A 788 -8.86 29.13 -4.39
CA LEU A 788 -9.12 29.48 -2.99
C LEU A 788 -7.83 29.28 -2.18
N LEU A 789 -7.12 30.37 -1.88
CA LEU A 789 -5.82 30.31 -1.18
C LEU A 789 -5.91 30.37 0.36
N ASN A 790 -7.05 30.81 0.93
CA ASN A 790 -7.24 30.87 2.38
C ASN A 790 -7.70 29.53 3.00
N SER A 791 -8.05 28.54 2.17
CA SER A 791 -8.46 27.20 2.58
C SER A 791 -8.03 26.19 1.52
N CYS A 792 -7.38 25.10 1.92
CA CYS A 792 -6.89 24.09 0.98
C CYS A 792 -8.00 23.21 0.36
N LEU A 793 -9.29 23.41 0.68
CA LEU A 793 -10.39 22.59 0.15
C LEU A 793 -10.44 22.54 -1.39
N HIS A 794 -10.15 23.65 -2.10
CA HIS A 794 -10.13 23.63 -3.57
C HIS A 794 -8.96 22.78 -4.09
N LEU A 795 -7.77 22.90 -3.49
CA LEU A 795 -6.62 22.06 -3.85
C LEU A 795 -6.88 20.57 -3.55
N VAL A 796 -7.51 20.26 -2.41
CA VAL A 796 -7.93 18.89 -2.04
C VAL A 796 -8.93 18.34 -3.05
N TYR A 797 -9.91 19.13 -3.50
CA TYR A 797 -10.84 18.73 -4.56
C TYR A 797 -10.11 18.40 -5.89
N LEU A 798 -9.16 19.24 -6.31
CA LEU A 798 -8.39 19.03 -7.54
C LEU A 798 -7.54 17.75 -7.51
N VAL A 799 -7.09 17.32 -6.32
CA VAL A 799 -6.33 16.06 -6.12
C VAL A 799 -7.13 14.94 -5.47
N THR A 800 -8.45 15.05 -5.40
CA THR A 800 -9.32 13.92 -5.10
C THR A 800 -9.38 13.02 -6.36
N PRO A 801 -9.07 11.72 -6.27
CA PRO A 801 -9.08 10.80 -7.42
C PRO A 801 -10.46 10.70 -8.09
N TYR A 802 -10.48 10.31 -9.38
CA TYR A 802 -11.72 10.21 -10.17
C TYR A 802 -12.36 8.81 -10.08
N ASP A 803 -11.54 7.79 -9.91
CA ASP A 803 -11.85 6.37 -9.70
C ASP A 803 -12.69 6.13 -8.43
N MET A 804 -12.23 6.63 -7.28
CA MET A 804 -12.89 6.41 -5.98
C MET A 804 -14.31 7.00 -5.84
N ILE A 805 -14.79 7.77 -6.83
CA ILE A 805 -16.11 8.43 -6.80
C ILE A 805 -17.25 7.40 -6.80
N THR A 806 -17.09 6.25 -7.47
CA THR A 806 -18.10 5.18 -7.54
C THR A 806 -18.23 4.39 -6.24
N GLN A 807 -17.12 4.27 -5.48
CA GLN A 807 -16.99 3.46 -4.27
C GLN A 807 -17.75 4.00 -3.07
N CYS A 808 -18.20 5.27 -3.10
CA CYS A 808 -18.85 5.92 -1.97
C CYS A 808 -20.13 6.66 -2.38
N LYS A 809 -21.29 6.13 -1.97
CA LYS A 809 -22.56 6.85 -2.04
C LYS A 809 -22.71 7.71 -0.76
N PRO A 810 -22.77 9.05 -0.85
CA PRO A 810 -22.86 9.90 0.34
C PRO A 810 -24.22 9.75 1.03
N ASP A 811 -24.23 9.67 2.36
CA ASP A 811 -25.43 10.01 3.11
C ASP A 811 -25.70 11.51 2.98
N TRP A 812 -26.85 11.87 2.43
CA TRP A 812 -27.17 13.25 2.09
C TRP A 812 -27.37 14.13 3.33
N MET A 813 -27.84 13.58 4.45
CA MET A 813 -28.00 14.33 5.69
C MET A 813 -26.64 14.65 6.32
N THR A 814 -25.73 13.68 6.34
CA THR A 814 -24.34 13.84 6.79
C THR A 814 -23.56 14.78 5.89
N TYR A 815 -23.67 14.64 4.56
CA TYR A 815 -23.11 15.60 3.60
C TYR A 815 -23.62 17.02 3.90
N TYR A 816 -24.93 17.22 4.06
CA TYR A 816 -25.48 18.54 4.37
C TYR A 816 -24.95 19.11 5.69
N ARG A 817 -24.88 18.31 6.76
CA ARG A 817 -24.29 18.71 8.06
C ARG A 817 -22.84 19.16 7.91
N GLN A 818 -21.99 18.41 7.21
CA GLN A 818 -20.59 18.79 7.01
C GLN A 818 -20.45 20.01 6.07
N PHE A 819 -21.38 20.19 5.13
CA PHE A 819 -21.42 21.35 4.24
C PHE A 819 -21.79 22.66 4.95
N THR A 820 -22.70 22.62 5.94
CA THR A 820 -23.07 23.81 6.72
C THR A 820 -21.98 24.28 7.69
N LEU A 821 -20.96 23.45 7.96
CA LEU A 821 -19.76 23.83 8.73
C LEU A 821 -18.69 24.56 7.88
N LEU A 822 -18.87 24.65 6.56
CA LEU A 822 -17.98 25.39 5.66
C LEU A 822 -18.15 26.90 5.80
N SER A 823 -17.07 27.65 5.67
CA SER A 823 -17.13 29.11 5.57
C SER A 823 -17.81 29.57 4.28
N ALA A 824 -18.35 30.78 4.27
CA ALA A 824 -18.98 31.37 3.08
C ALA A 824 -18.05 31.41 1.84
N ALA A 825 -16.73 31.44 2.03
CA ALA A 825 -15.75 31.37 0.94
C ALA A 825 -15.64 29.95 0.36
N GLU A 826 -15.64 28.93 1.21
CA GLU A 826 -15.62 27.51 0.82
C GLU A 826 -16.95 27.09 0.17
N GLN A 827 -18.09 27.56 0.69
CA GLN A 827 -19.41 27.35 0.07
C GLN A 827 -19.52 28.03 -1.30
N LYS A 828 -18.96 29.25 -1.46
CA LYS A 828 -18.88 29.93 -2.76
C LYS A 828 -17.97 29.19 -3.75
N MET A 829 -16.85 28.64 -3.28
CA MET A 829 -15.97 27.79 -4.09
C MET A 829 -16.69 26.53 -4.56
N SER A 830 -17.41 25.84 -3.67
CA SER A 830 -18.26 24.69 -4.02
C SER A 830 -19.27 25.04 -5.12
N ALA A 831 -19.94 26.19 -5.01
CA ALA A 831 -20.89 26.65 -6.02
C ALA A 831 -20.21 26.95 -7.38
N ALA A 832 -18.96 27.41 -7.39
CA ALA A 832 -18.17 27.63 -8.61
C ALA A 832 -17.68 26.32 -9.26
N VAL A 833 -17.30 25.32 -8.45
CA VAL A 833 -17.01 23.94 -8.91
C VAL A 833 -18.25 23.27 -9.51
N GLY A 834 -19.45 23.69 -9.10
CA GLY A 834 -20.73 23.27 -9.68
C GLY A 834 -21.70 22.63 -8.69
N VAL A 835 -21.37 22.60 -7.40
CA VAL A 835 -22.20 22.03 -6.32
C VAL A 835 -22.75 23.16 -5.43
N PRO A 836 -23.95 23.70 -5.73
CA PRO A 836 -24.57 24.71 -4.88
C PRO A 836 -25.23 24.07 -3.66
N GLU A 837 -25.19 24.74 -2.50
CA GLU A 837 -25.83 24.31 -1.24
C GLU A 837 -27.29 23.85 -1.45
N SER A 838 -28.07 24.61 -2.22
CA SER A 838 -29.48 24.32 -2.55
C SER A 838 -29.72 22.97 -3.27
N PHE A 839 -28.68 22.33 -3.82
CA PHE A 839 -28.76 20.96 -4.31
C PHE A 839 -28.64 19.96 -3.16
N ILE A 840 -27.61 20.10 -2.32
CA ILE A 840 -27.33 19.22 -1.18
C ILE A 840 -28.48 19.27 -0.17
N ALA A 841 -28.93 20.47 0.20
CA ALA A 841 -30.04 20.68 1.14
C ALA A 841 -31.34 20.00 0.66
N ARG A 842 -31.65 20.07 -0.64
CA ARG A 842 -32.82 19.39 -1.23
C ARG A 842 -32.68 17.88 -1.25
N LYS A 843 -31.48 17.37 -1.54
CA LYS A 843 -31.18 15.93 -1.47
C LYS A 843 -31.30 15.38 -0.04
N ALA A 844 -30.79 16.11 0.96
CA ALA A 844 -30.96 15.78 2.37
C ALA A 844 -32.43 15.76 2.80
N ALA A 845 -33.24 16.69 2.27
CA ALA A 845 -34.70 16.72 2.45
C ALA A 845 -35.48 15.71 1.57
N GLY A 846 -34.81 14.75 0.92
CA GLY A 846 -35.43 13.71 0.09
C GLY A 846 -36.07 14.21 -1.22
N GLN A 847 -35.84 15.47 -1.62
CA GLN A 847 -36.52 16.10 -2.75
C GLN A 847 -35.87 15.77 -4.10
N THR A 848 -36.69 15.58 -5.13
CA THR A 848 -36.22 15.39 -6.51
C THR A 848 -35.78 16.73 -7.12
N VAL A 849 -34.52 16.82 -7.55
CA VAL A 849 -33.93 18.05 -8.08
C VAL A 849 -33.97 18.06 -9.61
N LYS A 850 -34.68 19.03 -10.19
CA LYS A 850 -34.85 19.17 -11.66
C LYS A 850 -33.65 19.77 -12.41
N LYS A 851 -32.61 20.26 -11.70
CA LYS A 851 -31.38 20.75 -12.33
C LYS A 851 -30.41 19.60 -12.56
N SER A 852 -29.89 19.48 -13.78
CA SER A 852 -28.78 18.59 -14.12
C SER A 852 -27.46 19.09 -13.53
N VAL A 853 -27.16 18.66 -12.31
CA VAL A 853 -25.83 18.76 -11.70
C VAL A 853 -25.11 17.44 -11.97
N ASN A 854 -23.82 17.48 -12.34
CA ASN A 854 -23.05 16.24 -12.52
C ASN A 854 -22.87 15.55 -11.15
N LEU A 855 -23.35 14.31 -11.04
CA LEU A 855 -23.25 13.51 -9.81
C LEU A 855 -21.81 13.13 -9.47
N GLU A 856 -20.92 12.99 -10.48
CA GLU A 856 -19.50 12.72 -10.28
C GLU A 856 -18.83 13.87 -9.50
N VAL A 857 -19.11 15.11 -9.91
CA VAL A 857 -18.60 16.33 -9.27
C VAL A 857 -19.12 16.45 -7.82
N VAL A 858 -20.37 16.05 -7.58
CA VAL A 858 -20.97 16.02 -6.23
C VAL A 858 -20.33 14.95 -5.34
N GLY A 859 -20.04 13.75 -5.87
CA GLY A 859 -19.34 12.68 -5.14
C GLY A 859 -17.87 13.02 -4.87
N ARG A 860 -17.16 13.56 -5.87
CA ARG A 860 -15.78 14.05 -5.73
C ARG A 860 -15.66 15.13 -4.66
N LEU A 861 -16.61 16.05 -4.57
CA LEU A 861 -16.63 17.05 -3.48
C LEU A 861 -16.93 16.42 -2.11
N TYR A 862 -17.76 15.39 -2.02
CA TYR A 862 -17.98 14.68 -0.75
C TYR A 862 -16.68 14.04 -0.24
N LEU A 863 -15.96 13.33 -1.11
CA LEU A 863 -14.65 12.75 -0.79
C LEU A 863 -13.61 13.83 -0.45
N ALA A 864 -13.62 14.96 -1.15
CA ALA A 864 -12.79 16.12 -0.81
C ALA A 864 -13.11 16.68 0.59
N LEU A 865 -14.37 16.65 1.04
CA LEU A 865 -14.75 17.06 2.41
C LEU A 865 -14.30 16.06 3.48
N VAL A 866 -14.34 14.75 3.21
CA VAL A 866 -13.75 13.72 4.09
C VAL A 866 -12.26 14.00 4.30
N LEU A 867 -11.51 14.15 3.20
CA LEU A 867 -10.07 14.47 3.20
C LEU A 867 -9.77 15.81 3.88
N PHE A 868 -10.58 16.84 3.63
CA PHE A 868 -10.38 18.17 4.19
C PHE A 868 -10.66 18.23 5.70
N THR A 869 -11.63 17.44 6.19
CA THR A 869 -11.89 17.29 7.63
C THR A 869 -10.74 16.53 8.29
N LEU A 870 -10.26 15.45 7.68
CA LEU A 870 -9.09 14.70 8.16
C LEU A 870 -7.82 15.56 8.24
N LEU A 871 -7.56 16.39 7.22
CA LEU A 871 -6.45 17.35 7.19
C LEU A 871 -6.58 18.53 8.17
N LYS A 872 -7.73 18.68 8.84
CA LYS A 872 -7.97 19.64 9.94
C LYS A 872 -7.84 18.98 11.31
N GLU A 873 -8.36 17.77 11.48
CA GLU A 873 -8.51 17.11 12.78
C GLU A 873 -7.37 16.12 13.09
N THR A 874 -6.73 15.55 12.08
CA THR A 874 -5.65 14.54 12.19
C THR A 874 -6.02 13.26 12.95
N ASP A 875 -7.31 12.98 13.11
CA ASP A 875 -7.82 11.74 13.73
C ASP A 875 -8.75 10.96 12.78
N LEU A 876 -8.35 9.73 12.44
CA LEU A 876 -9.12 8.83 11.58
C LEU A 876 -10.43 8.34 12.23
N TRP A 877 -10.50 8.28 13.57
CA TRP A 877 -11.68 7.78 14.27
C TRP A 877 -12.83 8.80 14.29
N SER A 878 -12.55 10.05 14.65
CA SER A 878 -13.55 11.13 14.64
C SER A 878 -14.14 11.35 13.25
N VAL A 879 -13.31 11.33 12.19
CA VAL A 879 -13.79 11.51 10.82
C VAL A 879 -14.58 10.29 10.32
N ALA A 880 -14.21 9.07 10.71
CA ALA A 880 -14.98 7.87 10.38
C ALA A 880 -16.41 7.89 10.95
N ASP A 881 -16.57 8.29 12.21
CA ASP A 881 -17.89 8.45 12.81
C ASP A 881 -18.66 9.64 12.20
N LYS A 882 -18.01 10.79 12.03
CA LYS A 882 -18.60 12.01 11.42
C LYS A 882 -19.13 11.84 10.00
N PHE A 883 -18.61 10.88 9.24
CA PHE A 883 -19.05 10.56 7.87
C PHE A 883 -19.72 9.19 7.74
N GLN A 884 -19.80 8.40 8.83
CA GLN A 884 -20.27 7.01 8.86
C GLN A 884 -19.58 6.11 7.82
N LEU A 885 -18.26 6.22 7.71
CA LEU A 885 -17.40 5.47 6.79
C LEU A 885 -16.41 4.58 7.55
N SER A 886 -15.97 3.46 6.95
CA SER A 886 -14.94 2.63 7.58
C SER A 886 -13.58 3.33 7.63
N ARG A 887 -12.85 3.14 8.73
CA ARG A 887 -11.55 3.80 8.98
C ARG A 887 -10.50 3.42 7.95
N GLY A 888 -10.49 2.15 7.52
CA GLY A 888 -9.68 1.67 6.41
C GLY A 888 -10.02 2.30 5.05
N PHE A 889 -11.31 2.58 4.75
CA PHE A 889 -11.69 3.31 3.53
C PHE A 889 -11.15 4.75 3.55
N ILE A 890 -11.23 5.46 4.67
CA ILE A 890 -10.68 6.82 4.80
C ILE A 890 -9.15 6.82 4.65
N GLN A 891 -8.45 5.84 5.23
CA GLN A 891 -7.00 5.69 5.05
C GLN A 891 -6.63 5.32 3.59
N SER A 892 -7.47 4.53 2.90
CA SER A 892 -7.31 4.25 1.47
C SER A 892 -7.51 5.51 0.63
N LEU A 893 -8.57 6.28 0.88
CA LEU A 893 -8.85 7.54 0.21
C LEU A 893 -7.71 8.55 0.40
N LEU A 894 -7.15 8.66 1.62
CA LEU A 894 -5.97 9.47 1.91
C LEU A 894 -4.76 9.00 1.09
N SER A 895 -4.51 7.69 1.04
CA SER A 895 -3.37 7.09 0.32
C SER A 895 -3.46 7.32 -1.18
N SER A 896 -4.60 7.01 -1.80
CA SER A 896 -4.86 7.24 -3.22
C SER A 896 -4.83 8.72 -3.57
N SER A 897 -5.36 9.60 -2.71
CA SER A 897 -5.28 11.05 -2.92
C SER A 897 -3.86 11.58 -2.80
N SER A 898 -3.02 11.02 -1.91
CA SER A 898 -1.60 11.39 -1.85
C SER A 898 -0.81 10.89 -3.06
N ALA A 899 -1.15 9.72 -3.61
CA ALA A 899 -0.54 9.21 -4.84
C ALA A 899 -0.96 10.08 -6.03
N PHE A 900 -2.26 10.33 -6.20
CA PHE A 900 -2.78 11.19 -7.27
C PHE A 900 -2.30 12.64 -7.14
N CYS A 901 -2.12 13.17 -5.92
CA CYS A 901 -1.50 14.49 -5.71
C CYS A 901 -0.05 14.54 -6.25
N SER A 902 0.71 13.45 -6.15
CA SER A 902 2.03 13.30 -6.79
C SER A 902 1.94 13.21 -8.32
N CYS A 903 0.95 12.50 -8.86
CA CYS A 903 0.67 12.43 -10.30
C CYS A 903 0.35 13.82 -10.87
N VAL A 904 -0.53 14.57 -10.20
CA VAL A 904 -0.93 15.93 -10.58
C VAL A 904 0.25 16.90 -10.41
N LEU A 905 1.09 16.76 -9.38
CA LEU A 905 2.32 17.56 -9.24
C LEU A 905 3.21 17.40 -10.48
N HIS A 906 3.58 16.17 -10.85
CA HIS A 906 4.43 15.91 -12.03
C HIS A 906 3.75 16.34 -13.35
N PHE A 907 2.44 16.23 -13.47
CA PHE A 907 1.67 16.79 -14.59
C PHE A 907 1.82 18.32 -14.67
N THR A 908 1.78 19.03 -13.53
CA THR A 908 1.98 20.49 -13.47
C THR A 908 3.45 20.93 -13.60
N GLU A 909 4.41 20.02 -13.47
CA GLU A 909 5.85 20.31 -13.66
C GLU A 909 6.27 20.40 -15.14
N GLU A 910 5.51 19.77 -16.03
CA GLU A 910 5.74 19.78 -17.49
C GLU A 910 4.96 20.87 -18.24
N LEU A 911 4.02 21.56 -17.55
CA LEU A 911 3.19 22.64 -18.10
C LEU A 911 3.50 23.96 -17.38
N GLU A 912 3.98 24.96 -18.10
CA GLU A 912 4.49 26.22 -17.51
C GLU A 912 3.37 27.08 -16.92
N GLU A 913 2.19 27.07 -17.53
CA GLU A 913 0.97 27.75 -17.08
C GLU A 913 0.53 27.29 -15.68
N PHE A 914 0.87 26.07 -15.28
CA PHE A 914 0.55 25.50 -13.97
C PHE A 914 1.65 25.68 -12.91
N TRP A 915 2.63 26.56 -13.13
CA TRP A 915 3.66 26.89 -12.13
C TRP A 915 3.13 27.21 -10.71
N PRO A 916 1.96 27.85 -10.48
CA PRO A 916 1.48 28.13 -9.13
C PRO A 916 1.15 26.85 -8.34
N PHE A 917 0.68 25.82 -9.05
CA PHE A 917 0.35 24.54 -8.43
C PHE A 917 1.59 23.77 -7.96
N ARG A 918 2.73 23.88 -8.66
CA ARG A 918 3.97 23.15 -8.30
C ARG A 918 4.37 23.34 -6.84
N ALA A 919 4.34 24.58 -6.34
CA ALA A 919 4.66 24.88 -4.94
C ALA A 919 3.56 24.42 -3.96
N LEU A 920 2.29 24.63 -4.31
CA LEU A 920 1.14 24.31 -3.45
C LEU A 920 0.93 22.79 -3.31
N LEU A 921 1.07 22.04 -4.41
CA LEU A 921 0.91 20.59 -4.47
C LEU A 921 2.07 19.85 -3.81
N LYS A 922 3.30 20.40 -3.84
CA LYS A 922 4.44 19.81 -3.13
C LYS A 922 4.21 19.74 -1.61
N GLU A 923 3.67 20.81 -1.02
CA GLU A 923 3.30 20.81 0.41
C GLU A 923 2.02 20.01 0.68
N LEU A 924 1.02 20.06 -0.22
CA LEU A 924 -0.20 19.25 -0.05
C LEU A 924 0.09 17.74 -0.13
N THR A 925 0.98 17.31 -1.03
CA THR A 925 1.43 15.91 -1.12
C THR A 925 2.03 15.47 0.21
N ARG A 926 2.92 16.28 0.80
CA ARG A 926 3.52 16.01 2.11
C ARG A 926 2.47 15.92 3.22
N ARG A 927 1.49 16.82 3.24
CA ARG A 927 0.38 16.80 4.21
C ARG A 927 -0.55 15.59 4.06
N LEU A 928 -0.85 15.17 2.83
CA LEU A 928 -1.65 13.97 2.54
C LEU A 928 -0.89 12.68 2.85
N SER A 929 0.41 12.61 2.55
CA SER A 929 1.24 11.41 2.77
C SER A 929 1.32 10.99 4.23
N TYR A 930 1.37 11.95 5.15
CA TYR A 930 1.57 11.69 6.57
C TYR A 930 0.33 11.95 7.43
N CYS A 931 -0.47 12.97 7.12
CA CYS A 931 -1.70 13.37 7.81
C CYS A 931 -1.63 13.50 9.36
N VAL A 932 -0.42 13.63 9.91
CA VAL A 932 -0.14 13.78 11.35
C VAL A 932 0.43 15.15 11.68
N LYS A 933 0.66 15.42 12.98
CA LYS A 933 1.44 16.56 13.46
C LYS A 933 2.83 16.59 12.80
N ALA A 934 3.22 17.77 12.32
CA ALA A 934 4.47 17.95 11.55
C ALA A 934 5.75 17.52 12.30
N GLU A 935 5.73 17.49 13.64
CA GLU A 935 6.84 17.05 14.48
C GLU A 935 7.15 15.53 14.37
N LEU A 936 6.18 14.72 13.96
CA LEU A 936 6.34 13.26 13.83
C LEU A 936 6.83 12.82 12.44
N VAL A 937 6.67 13.67 11.42
CA VAL A 937 6.98 13.36 10.02
C VAL A 937 8.42 12.85 9.82
N PRO A 938 9.48 13.45 10.41
CA PRO A 938 10.84 12.95 10.22
C PRO A 938 11.08 11.53 10.74
N LEU A 939 10.23 11.04 11.66
CA LEU A 939 10.34 9.69 12.21
C LEU A 939 9.56 8.68 11.36
N MET A 940 8.41 9.09 10.81
CA MET A 940 7.57 8.27 9.93
C MET A 940 8.16 8.08 8.52
N GLU A 941 9.20 8.82 8.15
CA GLU A 941 10.01 8.52 6.97
C GLU A 941 10.72 7.14 7.10
N VAL A 942 11.05 6.70 8.31
CA VAL A 942 11.82 5.48 8.59
C VAL A 942 10.99 4.20 8.40
N ALA A 943 11.54 3.24 7.65
CA ALA A 943 10.84 2.01 7.25
C ALA A 943 10.18 1.26 8.43
N GLY A 944 8.84 1.26 8.44
CA GLY A 944 8.02 0.58 9.44
C GLY A 944 7.87 1.29 10.80
N VAL A 945 8.24 2.56 10.90
CA VAL A 945 7.87 3.44 12.03
C VAL A 945 6.53 4.13 11.71
N MET A 946 5.44 3.63 12.30
CA MET A 946 4.10 4.22 12.16
C MET A 946 3.87 5.32 13.22
N GLU A 947 2.76 6.07 13.13
CA GLU A 947 2.47 7.22 14.00
C GLU A 947 2.65 6.93 15.50
N VAL A 948 2.12 5.81 16.03
CA VAL A 948 2.25 5.46 17.46
C VAL A 948 3.71 5.29 17.86
N ARG A 949 4.49 4.59 17.04
CA ARG A 949 5.92 4.37 17.30
C ARG A 949 6.71 5.68 17.16
N ALA A 950 6.30 6.58 16.27
CA ALA A 950 6.84 7.94 16.17
C ALA A 950 6.50 8.79 17.41
N LYS A 951 5.26 8.73 17.94
CA LYS A 951 4.86 9.37 19.21
C LYS A 951 5.74 8.87 20.37
N GLN A 952 5.92 7.55 20.51
CA GLN A 952 6.79 6.96 21.53
C GLN A 952 8.26 7.43 21.39
N LEU A 953 8.84 7.32 20.20
CA LEU A 953 10.21 7.79 19.89
C LEU A 953 10.40 9.27 20.24
N TYR A 954 9.46 10.12 19.82
CA TYR A 954 9.51 11.56 20.03
C TYR A 954 9.41 11.95 21.52
N ASN A 955 8.54 11.27 22.27
CA ASN A 955 8.39 11.43 23.72
C ASN A 955 9.66 10.97 24.47
N ALA A 956 10.29 9.89 24.01
CA ALA A 956 11.60 9.41 24.49
C ALA A 956 12.80 10.29 24.05
N GLY A 957 12.57 11.41 23.35
CA GLY A 957 13.60 12.37 22.95
C GLY A 957 14.25 12.11 21.59
N TYR A 958 13.91 11.03 20.90
CA TYR A 958 14.35 10.73 19.52
C TYR A 958 13.54 11.55 18.51
N LYS A 959 13.73 12.87 18.51
CA LYS A 959 12.92 13.84 17.74
C LYS A 959 13.31 14.01 16.27
N THR A 960 14.42 13.43 15.84
CA THR A 960 14.96 13.60 14.48
C THR A 960 15.54 12.29 13.94
N LEU A 961 15.68 12.21 12.61
CA LEU A 961 16.43 11.14 11.94
C LEU A 961 17.84 10.96 12.48
N THR A 962 18.53 12.05 12.85
CA THR A 962 19.91 11.99 13.36
C THR A 962 19.97 11.51 14.81
N HIS A 963 18.95 11.76 15.64
CA HIS A 963 18.87 11.13 16.97
C HIS A 963 18.69 9.62 16.84
N LEU A 964 17.80 9.19 15.93
CA LEU A 964 17.47 7.77 15.74
C LEU A 964 18.58 6.99 15.03
N ALA A 965 19.27 7.60 14.06
CA ALA A 965 20.42 7.01 13.37
C ALA A 965 21.64 6.83 14.30
N ASN A 966 21.76 7.63 15.37
CA ASN A 966 22.85 7.52 16.36
C ASN A 966 22.42 6.85 17.67
N ALA A 967 21.19 6.34 17.77
CA ALA A 967 20.73 5.61 18.94
C ALA A 967 21.44 4.25 19.06
N ASP A 968 21.70 3.80 20.30
CA ASP A 968 21.96 2.38 20.56
C ASP A 968 20.61 1.64 20.56
N PRO A 969 20.40 0.67 19.65
CA PRO A 969 19.17 -0.12 19.63
C PRO A 969 18.94 -0.99 20.87
N ALA A 970 19.92 -1.15 21.79
CA ALA A 970 19.70 -1.74 23.11
C ALA A 970 18.90 -0.81 24.01
N ILE A 971 19.43 0.39 24.26
CA ILE A 971 18.77 1.46 25.02
C ILE A 971 17.40 1.77 24.41
N LEU A 972 17.29 1.75 23.07
CA LEU A 972 16.02 1.96 22.37
C LEU A 972 14.97 0.88 22.70
N SER A 973 15.37 -0.40 22.82
CA SER A 973 14.47 -1.49 23.23
C SER A 973 14.13 -1.52 24.72
N GLU A 974 14.94 -0.86 25.56
CA GLU A 974 14.67 -0.71 27.00
C GLU A 974 13.79 0.51 27.29
N THR A 975 13.94 1.60 26.51
CA THR A 975 13.24 2.87 26.70
C THR A 975 11.82 2.87 26.12
N ILE A 976 11.53 2.00 25.15
CA ILE A 976 10.28 2.02 24.38
C ILE A 976 9.49 0.74 24.60
N GLU A 977 8.29 0.86 25.17
CA GLU A 977 7.37 -0.26 25.39
C GLU A 977 7.17 -1.10 24.12
N ASN A 978 7.27 -2.42 24.27
CA ASN A 978 7.06 -3.41 23.21
C ASN A 978 7.92 -3.19 21.95
N LEU A 979 9.17 -2.71 22.08
CA LEU A 979 10.12 -2.63 20.98
C LEU A 979 11.20 -3.72 21.10
N PHE A 980 11.05 -4.82 20.37
CA PHE A 980 12.03 -5.91 20.40
C PHE A 980 13.39 -5.48 19.82
N ARG A 981 14.50 -5.95 20.41
CA ARG A 981 15.88 -5.62 20.01
C ARG A 981 16.13 -5.68 18.49
N LYS A 982 15.62 -6.73 17.81
CA LYS A 982 15.71 -6.90 16.35
C LYS A 982 14.93 -5.82 15.56
N GLN A 983 13.77 -5.38 16.06
CA GLN A 983 13.04 -4.26 15.46
C GLN A 983 13.78 -2.94 15.68
N ALA A 984 14.39 -2.73 16.86
CA ALA A 984 15.24 -1.58 17.13
C ALA A 984 16.46 -1.53 16.18
N ASP A 985 17.19 -2.63 16.01
CA ASP A 985 18.31 -2.74 15.05
C ASP A 985 17.88 -2.35 13.63
N GLN A 986 16.74 -2.85 13.18
CA GLN A 986 16.16 -2.55 11.87
C GLN A 986 15.78 -1.07 11.73
N ILE A 987 15.16 -0.47 12.75
CA ILE A 987 14.79 0.96 12.73
C ILE A 987 16.05 1.84 12.69
N VAL A 988 17.06 1.55 13.51
CA VAL A 988 18.33 2.30 13.51
C VAL A 988 19.07 2.12 12.18
N ALA A 989 19.09 0.91 11.60
CA ALA A 989 19.68 0.66 10.29
C ALA A 989 18.96 1.42 9.15
N SER A 990 17.61 1.43 9.14
CA SER A 990 16.84 2.21 8.17
C SER A 990 17.02 3.72 8.36
N ALA A 991 17.13 4.22 9.60
CA ALA A 991 17.42 5.62 9.87
C ALA A 991 18.83 6.02 9.38
N LYS A 992 19.85 5.19 9.63
CA LYS A 992 21.21 5.36 9.08
C LYS A 992 21.21 5.37 7.54
N MET A 993 20.47 4.46 6.91
CA MET A 993 20.37 4.41 5.44
C MET A 993 19.77 5.70 4.87
N LEU A 994 18.68 6.22 5.45
CA LEU A 994 18.06 7.48 5.04
C LEU A 994 18.94 8.71 5.29
N VAL A 995 19.74 8.72 6.36
CA VAL A 995 20.73 9.78 6.59
C VAL A 995 21.85 9.72 5.55
N ASN A 996 22.34 8.52 5.21
CA ASN A 996 23.33 8.33 4.16
C ASN A 996 22.79 8.71 2.77
N GLU A 997 21.53 8.39 2.47
CA GLU A 997 20.86 8.77 1.22
C GLU A 997 20.77 10.30 1.07
N LYS A 998 20.33 11.00 2.13
CA LYS A 998 20.24 12.46 2.15
C LYS A 998 21.61 13.14 2.10
N ALA A 999 22.62 12.57 2.76
CA ALA A 999 24.00 13.06 2.67
C ALA A 999 24.59 12.87 1.24
N ALA A 1000 24.33 11.73 0.60
CA ALA A 1000 24.76 11.46 -0.77
C ALA A 1000 24.05 12.37 -1.79
N ALA A 1001 22.76 12.65 -1.59
CA ALA A 1001 22.01 13.60 -2.42
C ALA A 1001 22.57 15.03 -2.32
N LEU A 1002 22.87 15.50 -1.11
CA LEU A 1002 23.53 16.80 -0.91
C LEU A 1002 24.95 16.83 -1.48
N GLN A 1003 25.69 15.72 -1.44
CA GLN A 1003 27.01 15.65 -2.07
C GLN A 1003 26.91 15.68 -3.60
N GLU A 1004 25.93 15.04 -4.23
CA GLU A 1004 25.75 15.18 -5.69
C GLU A 1004 25.29 16.59 -6.07
N GLU A 1005 24.40 17.22 -5.29
CA GLU A 1005 24.02 18.62 -5.52
C GLU A 1005 25.21 19.59 -5.35
N VAL A 1006 26.22 19.26 -4.54
CA VAL A 1006 27.51 19.97 -4.48
C VAL A 1006 28.41 19.63 -5.68
N ASP A 1007 28.54 18.37 -6.05
CA ASP A 1007 29.32 17.93 -7.22
C ASP A 1007 28.81 18.57 -8.52
N GLU A 1008 27.50 18.67 -8.72
CA GLU A 1008 26.86 19.32 -9.87
C GLU A 1008 27.19 20.82 -9.92
N LEU A 1009 27.15 21.52 -8.78
CA LEU A 1009 27.53 22.94 -8.67
C LEU A 1009 29.04 23.17 -8.87
N LEU A 1010 29.87 22.15 -8.67
CA LEU A 1010 31.33 22.19 -8.90
C LEU A 1010 31.71 21.77 -10.33
N THR A 1011 30.88 21.01 -11.04
CA THR A 1011 31.09 20.72 -12.46
C THR A 1011 30.84 21.95 -13.33
N ALA A 1012 31.78 22.25 -14.23
CA ALA A 1012 31.61 23.30 -15.23
C ALA A 1012 30.42 22.95 -16.16
N PRO A 1013 29.46 23.87 -16.38
CA PRO A 1013 28.33 23.61 -17.28
C PRO A 1013 28.78 23.23 -18.69
N SER A 1014 28.13 22.23 -19.28
CA SER A 1014 28.30 21.82 -20.68
C SER A 1014 28.09 22.98 -21.67
N ASP A 1015 27.24 23.92 -21.27
CA ASP A 1015 26.69 24.98 -22.12
C ASP A 1015 27.51 26.27 -22.02
N LEU A 1016 28.69 26.22 -21.37
CA LEU A 1016 29.67 27.30 -21.40
C LEU A 1016 30.08 27.56 -22.87
N PRO A 1017 29.94 28.80 -23.38
CA PRO A 1017 30.28 29.11 -24.76
C PRO A 1017 31.79 28.93 -24.96
N THR A 1018 32.16 27.86 -25.66
CA THR A 1018 33.54 27.60 -26.04
C THR A 1018 34.06 28.75 -26.90
N ALA A 1019 35.26 29.25 -26.57
CA ALA A 1019 35.88 30.31 -27.36
C ALA A 1019 36.03 29.82 -28.82
N PRO A 1020 35.72 30.66 -29.83
CA PRO A 1020 35.85 30.26 -31.22
C PRO A 1020 37.31 29.90 -31.49
N GLN A 1021 37.55 28.68 -31.97
CA GLN A 1021 38.91 28.25 -32.28
C GLN A 1021 39.48 29.12 -33.41
N PRO A 1022 40.74 29.57 -33.33
CA PRO A 1022 41.38 30.27 -34.43
C PRO A 1022 41.55 29.32 -35.62
N ASN A 1023 41.15 29.77 -36.81
CA ASN A 1023 41.33 29.07 -38.09
C ASN A 1023 42.81 28.94 -38.48
#